data_AF-A0A9P9WTM3-F1
#
_entry.id   AF-A0A9P9WTM3-F1
#
_cell.length_a   1.000
_cell.length_b   1.000
_cell.length_c   1.000
_cell.angle_alpha   90.00
_cell.angle_beta   90.00
_cell.angle_gamma   90.00
#
_symmetry.space_group_name_H-M   'P 1'
#
loop_
_entity.id
_entity.type
_entity.pdbx_description
1 polymer ?
#
loop_
_entity_poly.entity_id
_entity_poly.type
_entity_poly.pdbx_seq_one_letter_code
_entity_poly.pdbx_strand_id
1 'polypeptide(L)'
;MAEELSKNFETLQLHAGQAPDPATNSRAVPIYATTSYTFNDSAHGARLFGLKEFGNIYSRIMNPTVDVFEKRIAALEGGVAAVATASGQAAQFMALTALAHSGDNIVSTTNLYGGTYNQLKVLLPRFGITTKFIDGDKAEDFAAAIDDKTKAVYIESIGNPRYNVPDFEAIAKAAHEKGVPVIVDNTFGAGGYFVRPIEHGADIVVHSATKWIGGHGTTIGGVIVDAGKFDWGKHGARFPQMVEPSEGYHGLKFWETFGPITFIIRVRVEILRDLGACLNPFAAQQLLLGIETLSLRAERHAQNALALAKYLEKSPYVSWVSYPGLENHQSHELAKKYLKRGFGGVLSFGVKGGGAAGSQVVDGFKLISNLANVGDSKTLAIHPWTTTHEQLSDSEKISSGVTEDLIRISVGTEHIDDIIADFEQSFKAAAATTKDGAEGEAPGGKKDDAPHPSFLDDTTSHQRITRAPRTARNSRPAFSRQRRDRTAMQFSVTALLLGALPAALSAASTPATTSVTLAIPPSQHLPNPNGLPPATHATLTTLRTTHRAPLTVANTFVFHNVSAGSYLADVHCPTHGFAPLRVDVLAAGAEHDARLSVRAWETFRGNEWGNKGEAAPEAAAADGGFAVRCLGSKVFFQERGKFSIFAILKNPMILLSLVSLGIFIGMPKLVENMDPEMRAEWEEQQKSNPVSSLMSGGQPGANPMGSFDMAAFLAGSGDKGEGASGNGGKKGAKKNQ
;
A
#
# COMPACT_ATOMS: atom_id res chain seq x y z
N MET A 1 -2.46 -9.58 -36.34
CA MET A 1 -3.08 -9.46 -34.99
C MET A 1 -4.40 -8.72 -35.07
N ALA A 2 -5.27 -8.79 -34.04
CA ALA A 2 -6.58 -8.11 -34.08
C ALA A 2 -6.46 -6.57 -34.18
N GLU A 3 -5.37 -6.01 -33.65
CA GLU A 3 -5.00 -4.59 -33.73
C GLU A 3 -4.75 -4.11 -35.18
N GLU A 4 -4.34 -5.01 -36.08
CA GLU A 4 -4.19 -4.72 -37.52
C GLU A 4 -5.54 -4.63 -38.24
N LEU A 5 -6.60 -5.19 -37.65
CA LEU A 5 -7.95 -5.25 -38.22
C LEU A 5 -8.89 -4.18 -37.65
N SER A 6 -8.62 -3.66 -36.44
CA SER A 6 -9.50 -2.71 -35.76
C SER A 6 -8.70 -1.79 -34.82
N LYS A 7 -8.97 -0.48 -34.91
CA LYS A 7 -8.50 0.54 -33.98
C LYS A 7 -9.57 0.94 -32.94
N ASN A 8 -10.69 0.21 -32.88
CA ASN A 8 -11.80 0.52 -31.99
C ASN A 8 -11.51 0.04 -30.55
N PHE A 9 -11.78 0.90 -29.58
CA PHE A 9 -11.42 0.71 -28.17
C PHE A 9 -11.93 -0.62 -27.59
N GLU A 10 -13.17 -1.00 -27.92
CA GLU A 10 -13.85 -2.21 -27.43
C GLU A 10 -13.19 -3.48 -27.97
N THR A 11 -12.58 -3.42 -29.16
CA THR A 11 -11.80 -4.53 -29.71
C THR A 11 -10.42 -4.59 -29.09
N LEU A 12 -9.77 -3.44 -28.93
CA LEU A 12 -8.42 -3.33 -28.34
C LEU A 12 -8.41 -3.78 -26.87
N GLN A 13 -9.42 -3.43 -26.07
CA GLN A 13 -9.48 -3.82 -24.65
C GLN A 13 -9.57 -5.34 -24.42
N LEU A 14 -9.99 -6.09 -25.44
CA LEU A 14 -10.12 -7.56 -25.40
C LEU A 14 -8.90 -8.28 -26.00
N HIS A 15 -8.18 -7.65 -26.93
CA HIS A 15 -7.23 -8.37 -27.79
C HIS A 15 -5.84 -7.72 -27.89
N ALA A 16 -5.69 -6.44 -27.55
CA ALA A 16 -4.40 -5.79 -27.68
C ALA A 16 -3.37 -6.41 -26.74
N GLY A 17 -2.14 -6.50 -27.23
CA GLY A 17 -1.01 -7.15 -26.56
C GLY A 17 -1.06 -8.67 -26.49
N GLN A 18 -2.11 -9.35 -26.99
CA GLN A 18 -2.34 -10.78 -26.72
C GLN A 18 -2.60 -11.63 -27.99
N ALA A 19 -1.79 -12.68 -28.15
CA ALA A 19 -2.10 -13.85 -28.97
C ALA A 19 -2.52 -15.04 -28.08
N PRO A 20 -3.17 -16.09 -28.61
CA PRO A 20 -3.24 -17.38 -27.92
C PRO A 20 -1.83 -17.87 -27.57
N ASP A 21 -1.65 -18.48 -26.40
CA ASP A 21 -0.34 -19.00 -25.99
C ASP A 21 0.15 -20.09 -26.96
N PRO A 22 1.35 -19.97 -27.57
CA PRO A 22 1.79 -20.88 -28.63
C PRO A 22 2.16 -22.28 -28.12
N ALA A 23 2.38 -22.48 -26.81
CA ALA A 23 2.72 -23.78 -26.24
C ALA A 23 1.47 -24.63 -25.92
N THR A 24 0.34 -23.99 -25.57
CA THR A 24 -0.87 -24.66 -25.07
C THR A 24 -2.15 -24.32 -25.84
N ASN A 25 -2.11 -23.33 -26.74
CA ASN A 25 -3.26 -22.66 -27.36
C ASN A 25 -4.23 -22.03 -26.35
N SER A 26 -3.80 -21.72 -25.11
CA SER A 26 -4.63 -21.01 -24.14
C SER A 26 -5.11 -19.66 -24.70
N ARG A 27 -6.43 -19.46 -24.72
CA ARG A 27 -7.03 -18.18 -25.15
C ARG A 27 -7.02 -17.12 -24.04
N ALA A 28 -7.00 -17.52 -22.77
CA ALA A 28 -6.81 -16.60 -21.65
C ALA A 28 -5.32 -16.34 -21.43
N VAL A 29 -4.95 -15.14 -20.95
CA VAL A 29 -3.56 -14.79 -20.60
C VAL A 29 -3.08 -15.69 -19.46
N PRO A 30 -2.00 -16.48 -19.64
CA PRO A 30 -1.45 -17.28 -18.54
C PRO A 30 -0.86 -16.40 -17.44
N ILE A 31 -0.92 -16.85 -16.18
CA ILE A 31 -0.25 -16.20 -15.05
C ILE A 31 1.15 -16.78 -14.92
N TYR A 32 2.17 -16.04 -15.40
CA TYR A 32 3.57 -16.42 -15.25
C TYR A 32 4.06 -16.03 -13.85
N ALA A 33 3.62 -16.78 -12.84
CA ALA A 33 4.01 -16.65 -11.43
C ALA A 33 5.45 -17.14 -11.16
N THR A 34 6.42 -16.61 -11.93
CA THR A 34 7.85 -16.90 -11.81
C THR A 34 8.63 -15.62 -11.45
N THR A 35 9.83 -15.80 -10.90
CA THR A 35 10.81 -14.71 -10.73
C THR A 35 11.76 -14.59 -11.92
N SER A 36 12.09 -15.71 -12.57
CA SER A 36 13.26 -15.86 -13.44
C SER A 36 12.94 -16.68 -14.69
N TYR A 37 13.75 -16.52 -15.74
CA TYR A 37 13.60 -17.19 -17.02
C TYR A 37 14.91 -17.85 -17.45
N THR A 38 14.83 -19.01 -18.09
CA THR A 38 15.99 -19.72 -18.65
C THR A 38 16.49 -19.05 -19.92
N PHE A 39 17.81 -18.97 -20.09
CA PHE A 39 18.42 -18.59 -21.37
C PHE A 39 18.64 -19.83 -22.25
N ASN A 40 18.56 -19.66 -23.58
CA ASN A 40 18.90 -20.71 -24.54
C ASN A 40 20.38 -21.13 -24.43
N ASP A 41 21.26 -20.14 -24.25
CA ASP A 41 22.70 -20.29 -24.02
C ASP A 41 23.25 -19.02 -23.35
N SER A 42 24.54 -19.02 -23.00
CA SER A 42 25.21 -17.87 -22.37
C SER A 42 25.31 -16.63 -23.28
N ALA A 43 25.35 -16.81 -24.61
CA ALA A 43 25.41 -15.70 -25.55
C ALA A 43 24.04 -15.01 -25.71
N HIS A 44 22.94 -15.75 -25.66
CA HIS A 44 21.58 -15.22 -25.54
C HIS A 44 21.44 -14.40 -24.25
N GLY A 45 21.86 -14.93 -23.09
CA GLY A 45 21.90 -14.17 -21.85
C GLY A 45 22.69 -12.85 -21.97
N ALA A 46 23.89 -12.89 -22.56
CA ALA A 46 24.71 -11.71 -22.79
C ALA A 46 24.06 -10.67 -23.73
N ARG A 47 23.31 -11.10 -24.76
CA ARG A 47 22.56 -10.19 -25.65
C ARG A 47 21.39 -9.53 -24.94
N LEU A 48 20.65 -10.26 -24.10
CA LEU A 48 19.56 -9.70 -23.29
C LEU A 48 20.07 -8.64 -22.30
N PHE A 49 21.11 -8.95 -21.51
CA PHE A 49 21.70 -7.99 -20.56
C PHE A 49 22.32 -6.76 -21.25
N GLY A 50 22.91 -6.94 -22.45
CA GLY A 50 23.44 -5.85 -23.26
C GLY A 50 22.38 -5.07 -24.06
N LEU A 51 21.08 -5.33 -23.85
CA LEU A 51 19.95 -4.76 -24.59
C LEU A 51 20.04 -4.90 -26.13
N LYS A 52 20.75 -5.92 -26.61
CA LYS A 52 20.91 -6.26 -28.04
C LYS A 52 19.78 -7.13 -28.59
N GLU A 53 18.98 -7.69 -27.69
CA GLU A 53 17.84 -8.55 -27.97
C GLU A 53 16.79 -8.31 -26.87
N PHE A 54 15.51 -8.22 -27.24
CA PHE A 54 14.43 -8.10 -26.26
C PHE A 54 14.00 -9.48 -25.77
N GLY A 55 13.84 -9.64 -24.46
CA GLY A 55 13.41 -10.91 -23.87
C GLY A 55 13.32 -10.86 -22.35
N ASN A 56 12.79 -11.93 -21.77
CA ASN A 56 12.59 -12.02 -20.33
C ASN A 56 13.89 -12.44 -19.62
N ILE A 57 14.28 -11.69 -18.60
CA ILE A 57 15.42 -11.98 -17.72
C ILE A 57 14.91 -12.30 -16.32
N TYR A 58 14.19 -11.34 -15.73
CA TYR A 58 13.67 -11.42 -14.37
C TYR A 58 12.39 -10.57 -14.23
N SER A 59 11.39 -11.08 -13.51
CA SER A 59 10.03 -10.49 -13.43
C SER A 59 9.97 -9.07 -12.84
N ARG A 60 11.03 -8.62 -12.15
CA ARG A 60 11.17 -7.23 -11.65
C ARG A 60 11.23 -6.19 -12.78
N ILE A 61 11.68 -6.57 -13.99
CA ILE A 61 11.79 -5.65 -15.13
C ILE A 61 10.87 -6.03 -16.31
N MET A 62 10.56 -7.32 -16.50
CA MET A 62 9.66 -7.79 -17.54
C MET A 62 9.10 -9.18 -17.19
N ASN A 63 7.79 -9.36 -17.37
CA ASN A 63 7.07 -10.61 -17.13
C ASN A 63 5.95 -10.73 -18.20
N PRO A 64 5.72 -11.89 -18.86
CA PRO A 64 4.77 -11.97 -19.96
C PRO A 64 3.31 -11.62 -19.60
N THR A 65 2.84 -11.90 -18.38
CA THR A 65 1.49 -11.49 -17.95
C THR A 65 1.39 -9.97 -17.81
N VAL A 66 2.46 -9.34 -17.35
CA VAL A 66 2.56 -7.88 -17.20
C VAL A 66 2.74 -7.20 -18.56
N ASP A 67 3.50 -7.78 -19.47
CA ASP A 67 3.73 -7.29 -20.84
C ASP A 67 2.44 -7.20 -21.66
N VAL A 68 1.52 -8.18 -21.52
CA VAL A 68 0.18 -8.09 -22.14
C VAL A 68 -0.61 -6.90 -21.59
N PHE A 69 -0.57 -6.66 -20.27
CA PHE A 69 -1.23 -5.51 -19.64
C PHE A 69 -0.62 -4.17 -20.10
N GLU A 70 0.70 -4.07 -20.15
CA GLU A 70 1.43 -2.90 -20.64
C GLU A 70 1.07 -2.58 -22.10
N LYS A 71 1.19 -3.55 -23.00
CA LYS A 71 0.84 -3.39 -24.43
C LYS A 71 -0.63 -3.02 -24.63
N ARG A 72 -1.54 -3.64 -23.87
CA ARG A 72 -2.97 -3.36 -23.96
C ARG A 72 -3.29 -1.93 -23.55
N ILE A 73 -2.75 -1.43 -22.44
CA ILE A 73 -2.96 -0.02 -22.03
C ILE A 73 -2.31 0.95 -23.03
N ALA A 74 -1.10 0.66 -23.53
CA ALA A 74 -0.46 1.49 -24.55
C ALA A 74 -1.35 1.64 -25.81
N ALA A 75 -1.91 0.55 -26.30
CA ALA A 75 -2.84 0.56 -27.44
C ALA A 75 -4.15 1.34 -27.16
N LEU A 76 -4.68 1.28 -25.94
CA LEU A 76 -5.90 2.01 -25.55
C LEU A 76 -5.68 3.53 -25.44
N GLU A 77 -4.54 3.98 -24.91
CA GLU A 77 -4.15 5.40 -24.87
C GLU A 77 -3.63 5.93 -26.21
N GLY A 78 -3.26 5.04 -27.15
CA GLY A 78 -2.62 5.43 -28.42
C GLY A 78 -1.14 5.77 -28.28
N GLY A 79 -0.47 5.24 -27.24
CA GLY A 79 0.97 5.32 -27.05
C GLY A 79 1.74 4.18 -27.74
N VAL A 80 3.07 4.27 -27.75
CA VAL A 80 3.96 3.29 -28.40
C VAL A 80 4.34 2.11 -27.51
N ALA A 81 4.40 2.32 -26.19
CA ALA A 81 4.73 1.30 -25.20
C ALA A 81 4.40 1.80 -23.78
N ALA A 82 4.43 0.88 -22.80
CA ALA A 82 4.14 1.17 -21.41
C ALA A 82 5.03 0.38 -20.44
N VAL A 83 5.06 0.81 -19.18
CA VAL A 83 5.67 0.14 -18.03
C VAL A 83 4.68 0.12 -16.87
N ALA A 84 4.39 -1.07 -16.36
CA ALA A 84 3.51 -1.28 -15.22
C ALA A 84 4.29 -1.22 -13.90
N THR A 85 3.63 -0.70 -12.87
CA THR A 85 4.24 -0.40 -11.57
C THR A 85 3.32 -0.84 -10.42
N ALA A 86 3.89 -0.96 -9.23
CA ALA A 86 3.19 -1.42 -8.04
C ALA A 86 2.00 -0.54 -7.60
N SER A 87 1.93 0.72 -8.03
CA SER A 87 0.81 1.64 -7.75
C SER A 87 0.86 2.88 -8.67
N GLY A 88 -0.24 3.62 -8.81
CA GLY A 88 -0.22 4.91 -9.52
C GLY A 88 0.81 5.90 -8.95
N GLN A 89 1.00 5.90 -7.63
CA GLN A 89 2.02 6.69 -6.94
C GLN A 89 3.46 6.29 -7.35
N ALA A 90 3.70 5.01 -7.65
CA ALA A 90 4.96 4.56 -8.23
C ALA A 90 5.09 4.98 -9.71
N ALA A 91 4.01 4.90 -10.50
CA ALA A 91 4.01 5.34 -11.90
C ALA A 91 4.43 6.81 -12.05
N GLN A 92 3.79 7.74 -11.33
CA GLN A 92 4.15 9.16 -11.35
C GLN A 92 5.59 9.40 -10.84
N PHE A 93 6.01 8.74 -9.75
CA PHE A 93 7.35 8.93 -9.19
C PHE A 93 8.43 8.47 -10.15
N MET A 94 8.26 7.30 -10.75
CA MET A 94 9.20 6.74 -11.72
C MET A 94 9.25 7.55 -13.02
N ALA A 95 8.11 8.05 -13.51
CA ALA A 95 8.07 8.92 -14.69
C ALA A 95 8.81 10.23 -14.44
N LEU A 96 8.61 10.86 -13.28
CA LEU A 96 9.26 12.11 -12.91
C LEU A 96 10.78 11.93 -12.66
N THR A 97 11.18 10.88 -11.95
CA THR A 97 12.60 10.60 -11.66
C THR A 97 13.40 10.04 -12.84
N ALA A 98 12.75 9.60 -13.92
CA ALA A 98 13.42 9.33 -15.20
C ALA A 98 13.88 10.61 -15.93
N LEU A 99 13.26 11.76 -15.61
CA LEU A 99 13.44 13.06 -16.26
C LEU A 99 14.22 14.07 -15.42
N ALA A 100 13.94 14.10 -14.11
CA ALA A 100 14.45 15.09 -13.17
C ALA A 100 15.38 14.48 -12.12
N HIS A 101 16.47 15.20 -11.85
CA HIS A 101 17.47 14.83 -10.84
C HIS A 101 17.59 15.94 -9.78
N SER A 102 18.51 15.75 -8.82
CA SER A 102 18.78 16.76 -7.79
C SER A 102 19.20 18.10 -8.40
N GLY A 103 18.52 19.18 -8.00
CA GLY A 103 18.72 20.53 -8.55
C GLY A 103 17.82 20.90 -9.74
N ASP A 104 16.99 19.98 -10.22
CA ASP A 104 15.98 20.24 -11.25
C ASP A 104 14.62 20.65 -10.65
N ASN A 105 13.71 21.12 -11.51
CA ASN A 105 12.33 21.39 -11.14
C ASN A 105 11.32 20.80 -12.14
N ILE A 106 10.05 20.77 -11.72
CA ILE A 106 8.89 20.57 -12.59
C ILE A 106 7.88 21.70 -12.36
N VAL A 107 6.97 21.90 -13.31
CA VAL A 107 5.83 22.82 -13.16
C VAL A 107 4.54 22.01 -13.08
N SER A 108 3.64 22.37 -12.15
CA SER A 108 2.34 21.71 -12.01
C SER A 108 1.26 22.67 -11.53
N THR A 109 0.01 22.42 -11.90
CA THR A 109 -1.16 23.04 -11.27
C THR A 109 -1.31 22.57 -9.82
N THR A 110 -2.02 23.32 -8.98
CA THR A 110 -2.47 22.82 -7.66
C THR A 110 -3.70 21.92 -7.74
N ASN A 111 -4.34 21.82 -8.90
CA ASN A 111 -5.55 21.02 -9.14
C ASN A 111 -5.25 19.50 -9.23
N LEU A 112 -4.71 18.92 -8.16
CA LEU A 112 -4.19 17.55 -8.12
C LEU A 112 -4.84 16.71 -7.03
N TYR A 113 -4.89 15.40 -7.23
CA TYR A 113 -5.04 14.43 -6.16
C TYR A 113 -4.08 14.74 -4.99
N GLY A 114 -4.62 14.86 -3.77
CA GLY A 114 -3.84 15.24 -2.59
C GLY A 114 -2.61 14.36 -2.30
N GLY A 115 -2.66 13.07 -2.66
CA GLY A 115 -1.48 12.19 -2.58
C GLY A 115 -0.38 12.57 -3.56
N THR A 116 -0.74 12.99 -4.78
CA THR A 116 0.18 13.56 -5.78
C THR A 116 0.72 14.90 -5.32
N TYR A 117 -0.13 15.83 -4.89
CA TYR A 117 0.32 17.11 -4.33
C TYR A 117 1.33 16.93 -3.19
N ASN A 118 1.05 16.01 -2.25
CA ASN A 118 1.98 15.68 -1.17
C ASN A 118 3.28 15.01 -1.69
N GLN A 119 3.22 14.15 -2.70
CA GLN A 119 4.41 13.59 -3.33
C GLN A 119 5.31 14.69 -3.92
N LEU A 120 4.71 15.63 -4.66
CA LEU A 120 5.39 16.74 -5.32
C LEU A 120 5.93 17.80 -4.34
N LYS A 121 5.21 18.07 -3.23
CA LYS A 121 5.55 19.07 -2.20
C LYS A 121 6.48 18.55 -1.10
N VAL A 122 6.41 17.26 -0.75
CA VAL A 122 7.06 16.70 0.47
C VAL A 122 8.02 15.54 0.20
N LEU A 123 7.76 14.71 -0.81
CA LEU A 123 8.65 13.58 -1.14
C LEU A 123 9.77 14.01 -2.09
N LEU A 124 9.43 14.59 -3.26
CA LEU A 124 10.42 14.94 -4.28
C LEU A 124 11.54 15.90 -3.80
N PRO A 125 11.27 16.90 -2.94
CA PRO A 125 12.35 17.76 -2.42
C PRO A 125 13.41 17.01 -1.61
N ARG A 126 13.11 15.83 -1.06
CA ARG A 126 14.11 14.96 -0.38
C ARG A 126 15.12 14.34 -1.35
N PHE A 127 14.78 14.27 -2.63
CA PHE A 127 15.66 13.88 -3.74
C PHE A 127 16.25 15.11 -4.45
N GLY A 128 16.03 16.32 -3.93
CA GLY A 128 16.47 17.58 -4.52
C GLY A 128 15.68 18.03 -5.76
N ILE A 129 14.54 17.38 -6.07
CA ILE A 129 13.65 17.76 -7.16
C ILE A 129 12.56 18.67 -6.59
N THR A 130 12.38 19.86 -7.15
CA THR A 130 11.40 20.85 -6.66
C THR A 130 10.21 21.00 -7.60
N THR A 131 9.06 21.42 -7.05
CA THR A 131 7.84 21.66 -7.83
C THR A 131 7.46 23.12 -7.76
N LYS A 132 7.31 23.77 -8.92
CA LYS A 132 6.69 25.08 -9.06
C LYS A 132 5.20 24.90 -9.25
N PHE A 133 4.43 25.22 -8.22
CA PHE A 133 2.97 25.18 -8.30
C PHE A 133 2.43 26.49 -8.89
N ILE A 134 1.50 26.36 -9.84
CA ILE A 134 0.66 27.46 -10.36
C ILE A 134 -0.80 27.24 -9.92
N ASP A 135 -1.59 28.31 -9.83
CA ASP A 135 -3.04 28.23 -9.57
C ASP A 135 -3.80 28.24 -10.90
N GLY A 136 -4.69 27.27 -11.09
CA GLY A 136 -5.38 27.05 -12.37
C GLY A 136 -4.51 26.41 -13.45
N ASP A 137 -5.05 26.37 -14.67
CA ASP A 137 -4.49 25.58 -15.78
C ASP A 137 -4.26 26.41 -17.06
N LYS A 138 -3.99 27.71 -16.94
CA LYS A 138 -3.71 28.57 -18.09
C LYS A 138 -2.34 28.26 -18.70
N ALA A 139 -2.29 28.15 -20.02
CA ALA A 139 -1.06 27.82 -20.74
C ALA A 139 0.04 28.88 -20.56
N GLU A 140 -0.34 30.15 -20.39
CA GLU A 140 0.55 31.28 -20.16
C GLU A 140 1.26 31.19 -18.79
N ASP A 141 0.56 30.71 -17.77
CA ASP A 141 1.10 30.56 -16.41
C ASP A 141 2.08 29.36 -16.34
N PHE A 142 1.78 28.26 -17.05
CA PHE A 142 2.75 27.19 -17.29
C PHE A 142 3.98 27.71 -18.04
N ALA A 143 3.78 28.46 -19.13
CA ALA A 143 4.87 29.04 -19.91
C ALA A 143 5.75 29.93 -19.03
N ALA A 144 5.18 30.81 -18.20
CA ALA A 144 5.92 31.71 -17.33
C ALA A 144 6.77 30.97 -16.28
N ALA A 145 6.29 29.84 -15.75
CA ALA A 145 6.99 29.08 -14.71
C ALA A 145 8.17 28.22 -15.23
N ILE A 146 8.19 27.87 -16.52
CA ILE A 146 9.25 27.02 -17.13
C ILE A 146 10.59 27.79 -17.27
N ASP A 147 11.66 27.23 -16.73
CA ASP A 147 13.06 27.67 -16.87
C ASP A 147 13.98 26.56 -17.44
N ASP A 148 15.30 26.80 -17.45
CA ASP A 148 16.32 25.86 -17.96
C ASP A 148 16.49 24.59 -17.10
N LYS A 149 15.95 24.57 -15.89
CA LYS A 149 15.95 23.44 -14.95
C LYS A 149 14.63 22.68 -14.92
N THR A 150 13.58 23.20 -15.55
CA THR A 150 12.30 22.49 -15.67
C THR A 150 12.43 21.23 -16.55
N LYS A 151 11.91 20.10 -16.08
CA LYS A 151 12.00 18.79 -16.76
C LYS A 151 10.66 18.20 -17.19
N ALA A 152 9.55 18.66 -16.62
CA ALA A 152 8.21 18.27 -17.01
C ALA A 152 7.20 19.37 -16.65
N VAL A 153 6.12 19.44 -17.42
CA VAL A 153 4.82 19.96 -16.96
C VAL A 153 3.96 18.77 -16.53
N TYR A 154 3.30 18.86 -15.37
CA TYR A 154 2.43 17.81 -14.84
C TYR A 154 1.01 18.33 -14.58
N ILE A 155 0.01 17.65 -15.14
CA ILE A 155 -1.43 17.95 -14.99
C ILE A 155 -2.25 16.66 -14.85
N GLU A 156 -3.49 16.76 -14.35
CA GLU A 156 -4.48 15.67 -14.36
C GLU A 156 -5.51 15.91 -15.47
N SER A 157 -6.05 14.85 -16.09
CA SER A 157 -7.04 15.04 -17.18
C SER A 157 -8.41 15.53 -16.72
N ILE A 158 -8.75 15.26 -15.45
CA ILE A 158 -9.83 15.90 -14.70
C ILE A 158 -9.27 16.15 -13.30
N GLY A 159 -8.98 17.41 -12.98
CA GLY A 159 -8.35 17.79 -11.70
C GLY A 159 -9.26 17.52 -10.50
N ASN A 160 -8.69 17.03 -9.41
CA ASN A 160 -9.41 16.70 -8.18
C ASN A 160 -9.06 17.73 -7.08
N PRO A 161 -10.02 18.32 -6.33
CA PRO A 161 -11.47 18.07 -6.30
C PRO A 161 -12.32 19.01 -7.19
N ARG A 162 -11.72 19.93 -7.95
CA ARG A 162 -12.45 20.98 -8.69
C ARG A 162 -13.11 20.51 -10.01
N TYR A 163 -12.76 19.33 -10.52
CA TYR A 163 -13.16 18.76 -11.82
C TYR A 163 -12.87 19.64 -13.03
N ASN A 164 -11.87 20.50 -12.91
CA ASN A 164 -11.32 21.25 -14.03
C ASN A 164 -10.81 20.29 -15.11
N VAL A 165 -11.17 20.56 -16.37
CA VAL A 165 -10.58 19.91 -17.55
C VAL A 165 -9.62 20.93 -18.17
N PRO A 166 -8.30 20.68 -18.15
CA PRO A 166 -7.31 21.64 -18.65
C PRO A 166 -7.29 21.68 -20.19
N ASP A 167 -6.77 22.76 -20.77
CA ASP A 167 -6.61 22.86 -22.22
C ASP A 167 -5.31 22.17 -22.68
N PHE A 168 -5.38 20.85 -22.86
CA PHE A 168 -4.22 20.00 -23.21
C PHE A 168 -3.41 20.54 -24.38
N GLU A 169 -4.07 20.95 -25.47
CA GLU A 169 -3.41 21.42 -26.69
C GLU A 169 -2.64 22.74 -26.46
N ALA A 170 -3.22 23.66 -25.70
CA ALA A 170 -2.59 24.94 -25.37
C ALA A 170 -1.39 24.74 -24.42
N ILE A 171 -1.54 23.90 -23.39
CA ILE A 171 -0.48 23.60 -22.42
C ILE A 171 0.67 22.83 -23.07
N ALA A 172 0.36 21.81 -23.89
CA ALA A 172 1.36 21.05 -24.64
C ALA A 172 2.17 21.96 -25.56
N LYS A 173 1.50 22.80 -26.36
CA LYS A 173 2.16 23.79 -27.22
C LYS A 173 3.10 24.68 -26.41
N ALA A 174 2.63 25.27 -25.31
CA ALA A 174 3.42 26.17 -24.47
C ALA A 174 4.65 25.49 -23.83
N ALA A 175 4.53 24.22 -23.45
CA ALA A 175 5.65 23.43 -22.91
C ALA A 175 6.65 23.02 -24.00
N HIS A 176 6.17 22.59 -25.17
CA HIS A 176 6.97 22.17 -26.32
C HIS A 176 7.75 23.32 -26.94
N GLU A 177 7.19 24.55 -26.98
CA GLU A 177 7.92 25.77 -27.39
C GLU A 177 9.16 26.04 -26.52
N LYS A 178 9.18 25.55 -25.28
CA LYS A 178 10.34 25.62 -24.35
C LYS A 178 11.13 24.30 -24.23
N GLY A 179 10.77 23.29 -25.02
CA GLY A 179 11.40 21.98 -25.02
C GLY A 179 11.22 21.17 -23.74
N VAL A 180 10.03 21.25 -23.13
CA VAL A 180 9.65 20.51 -21.92
C VAL A 180 8.48 19.56 -22.25
N PRO A 181 8.54 18.28 -21.87
CA PRO A 181 7.46 17.33 -22.09
C PRO A 181 6.28 17.54 -21.12
N VAL A 182 5.08 17.18 -21.55
CA VAL A 182 3.88 17.17 -20.73
C VAL A 182 3.54 15.75 -20.28
N ILE A 183 3.42 15.58 -18.95
CA ILE A 183 2.91 14.39 -18.29
C ILE A 183 1.46 14.65 -17.89
N VAL A 184 0.55 13.75 -18.29
CA VAL A 184 -0.86 13.80 -17.88
C VAL A 184 -1.20 12.57 -17.03
N ASP A 185 -1.67 12.78 -15.80
CA ASP A 185 -2.37 11.71 -15.08
C ASP A 185 -3.77 11.56 -15.69
N ASN A 186 -3.96 10.46 -16.43
CA ASN A 186 -5.23 10.16 -17.09
C ASN A 186 -6.04 9.11 -16.31
N THR A 187 -5.82 8.97 -15.01
CA THR A 187 -6.60 8.05 -14.15
C THR A 187 -8.11 8.28 -14.33
N PHE A 188 -8.55 9.55 -14.33
CA PHE A 188 -9.96 9.92 -14.53
C PHE A 188 -10.44 9.79 -15.98
N GLY A 189 -9.54 9.73 -16.97
CA GLY A 189 -9.86 9.35 -18.35
C GLY A 189 -10.15 7.86 -18.54
N ALA A 190 -10.00 7.05 -17.49
CA ALA A 190 -10.31 5.63 -17.44
C ALA A 190 -9.59 4.81 -18.54
N GLY A 191 -8.26 4.93 -18.62
CA GLY A 191 -7.42 4.14 -19.54
C GLY A 191 -7.71 4.44 -21.00
N GLY A 192 -7.77 5.72 -21.36
CA GLY A 192 -8.04 6.21 -22.72
C GLY A 192 -9.52 6.27 -23.10
N TYR A 193 -10.44 5.82 -22.25
CA TYR A 193 -11.86 5.71 -22.62
C TYR A 193 -12.53 7.07 -22.80
N PHE A 194 -12.47 7.95 -21.79
CA PHE A 194 -13.14 9.25 -21.88
C PHE A 194 -12.34 10.25 -22.74
N VAL A 195 -11.01 10.22 -22.63
CA VAL A 195 -10.06 11.07 -23.36
C VAL A 195 -8.72 10.34 -23.46
N ARG A 196 -8.00 10.56 -24.58
CA ARG A 196 -6.61 10.12 -24.80
C ARG A 196 -5.72 11.35 -24.93
N PRO A 197 -5.06 11.82 -23.86
CA PRO A 197 -4.26 13.06 -23.88
C PRO A 197 -3.13 13.04 -24.92
N ILE A 198 -2.66 11.84 -25.33
CA ILE A 198 -1.66 11.64 -26.40
C ILE A 198 -2.16 12.18 -27.75
N GLU A 199 -3.47 12.23 -28.00
CA GLU A 199 -4.05 12.82 -29.22
C GLU A 199 -4.08 14.36 -29.17
N HIS A 200 -3.87 14.95 -27.98
CA HIS A 200 -3.94 16.39 -27.71
C HIS A 200 -2.59 16.98 -27.26
N GLY A 201 -1.49 16.26 -27.50
CA GLY A 201 -0.12 16.75 -27.30
C GLY A 201 0.58 16.29 -26.01
N ALA A 202 -0.03 15.43 -25.19
CA ALA A 202 0.69 14.80 -24.07
C ALA A 202 1.78 13.85 -24.58
N ASP A 203 2.96 13.90 -23.95
CA ASP A 203 4.11 13.06 -24.30
C ASP A 203 4.15 11.78 -23.46
N ILE A 204 3.69 11.87 -22.22
CA ILE A 204 3.68 10.77 -21.25
C ILE A 204 2.31 10.78 -20.56
N VAL A 205 1.70 9.61 -20.43
CA VAL A 205 0.47 9.43 -19.63
C VAL A 205 0.79 8.52 -18.45
N VAL A 206 0.25 8.83 -17.28
CA VAL A 206 0.31 7.96 -16.09
C VAL A 206 -1.10 7.62 -15.61
N HIS A 207 -1.26 6.43 -15.03
CA HIS A 207 -2.49 6.06 -14.33
C HIS A 207 -2.21 5.35 -13.00
N SER A 208 -3.10 5.59 -12.05
CA SER A 208 -3.45 4.61 -11.03
C SER A 208 -4.40 3.55 -11.62
N ALA A 209 -3.83 2.45 -12.15
CA ALA A 209 -4.59 1.30 -12.63
C ALA A 209 -5.54 0.70 -11.57
N THR A 210 -5.29 0.95 -10.28
CA THR A 210 -6.18 0.70 -9.13
C THR A 210 -7.63 1.21 -9.29
N LYS A 211 -7.86 2.24 -10.12
CA LYS A 211 -9.18 2.87 -10.31
C LYS A 211 -9.92 2.18 -11.47
N TRP A 212 -10.54 2.93 -12.40
CA TRP A 212 -11.41 2.38 -13.45
C TRP A 212 -10.81 1.25 -14.31
N ILE A 213 -9.49 1.24 -14.54
CA ILE A 213 -8.78 0.16 -15.24
C ILE A 213 -9.05 -1.18 -14.54
N GLY A 214 -8.73 -1.29 -13.24
CA GLY A 214 -9.04 -2.46 -12.43
C GLY A 214 -10.53 -2.61 -12.09
N GLY A 215 -11.22 -1.51 -11.81
CA GLY A 215 -12.68 -1.39 -11.73
C GLY A 215 -13.39 -2.04 -10.54
N HIS A 216 -12.75 -2.97 -9.82
CA HIS A 216 -13.44 -3.85 -8.88
C HIS A 216 -13.04 -3.65 -7.40
N GLY A 217 -12.14 -2.70 -7.13
CA GLY A 217 -11.65 -2.41 -5.76
C GLY A 217 -10.70 -3.46 -5.18
N THR A 218 -10.17 -4.38 -6.00
CA THR A 218 -9.39 -5.55 -5.53
C THR A 218 -7.87 -5.39 -5.59
N THR A 219 -7.35 -4.55 -6.49
CA THR A 219 -5.94 -4.60 -6.93
C THR A 219 -5.34 -3.21 -7.00
N ILE A 220 -4.24 -2.98 -6.29
CA ILE A 220 -3.42 -1.77 -6.45
C ILE A 220 -2.45 -1.99 -7.60
N GLY A 221 -2.34 -0.98 -8.48
CA GLY A 221 -1.39 -0.97 -9.59
C GLY A 221 -1.28 0.41 -10.22
N GLY A 222 -0.23 0.61 -11.01
CA GLY A 222 -0.02 1.79 -11.83
C GLY A 222 0.57 1.43 -13.19
N VAL A 223 0.55 2.38 -14.11
CA VAL A 223 1.14 2.22 -15.45
C VAL A 223 1.55 3.59 -16.00
N ILE A 224 2.70 3.61 -16.67
CA ILE A 224 3.26 4.73 -17.41
C ILE A 224 3.15 4.36 -18.88
N VAL A 225 2.63 5.26 -19.72
CA VAL A 225 2.52 5.11 -21.17
C VAL A 225 3.33 6.22 -21.83
N ASP A 226 4.14 5.85 -22.81
CA ASP A 226 4.95 6.76 -23.62
C ASP A 226 4.27 6.98 -24.97
N ALA A 227 4.11 8.25 -25.38
CA ALA A 227 3.56 8.60 -26.67
C ALA A 227 4.52 8.32 -27.82
N GLY A 228 5.83 8.28 -27.56
CA GLY A 228 6.89 8.18 -28.58
C GLY A 228 6.97 9.41 -29.49
N LYS A 229 6.43 10.56 -29.06
CA LYS A 229 6.32 11.79 -29.86
C LYS A 229 7.33 12.87 -29.48
N PHE A 230 7.83 12.87 -28.23
CA PHE A 230 8.78 13.87 -27.77
C PHE A 230 10.18 13.59 -28.33
N ASP A 231 10.79 14.60 -28.97
CA ASP A 231 12.12 14.50 -29.56
C ASP A 231 13.20 14.70 -28.48
N TRP A 232 13.55 13.60 -27.79
CA TRP A 232 14.61 13.59 -26.79
C TRP A 232 15.99 13.96 -27.37
N GLY A 233 16.21 13.74 -28.67
CA GLY A 233 17.45 14.12 -29.36
C GLY A 233 17.62 15.62 -29.48
N LYS A 234 16.61 16.29 -30.04
CA LYS A 234 16.54 17.77 -30.14
C LYS A 234 16.66 18.45 -28.78
N HIS A 235 16.15 17.82 -27.72
CA HIS A 235 16.18 18.35 -26.35
C HIS A 235 17.29 17.74 -25.48
N GLY A 236 18.30 17.10 -26.08
CA GLY A 236 19.38 16.41 -25.38
C GLY A 236 20.17 17.27 -24.38
N ALA A 237 20.33 18.58 -24.63
CA ALA A 237 20.96 19.49 -23.66
C ALA A 237 20.15 19.65 -22.36
N ARG A 238 18.82 19.50 -22.41
CA ARG A 238 17.95 19.50 -21.22
C ARG A 238 17.86 18.10 -20.61
N PHE A 239 17.95 17.05 -21.42
CA PHE A 239 17.85 15.64 -21.01
C PHE A 239 19.09 14.83 -21.40
N PRO A 240 20.30 15.16 -20.88
CA PRO A 240 21.54 14.51 -21.29
C PRO A 240 21.49 13.00 -21.05
N GLN A 241 20.78 12.55 -20.00
CA GLN A 241 20.58 11.12 -19.70
C GLN A 241 19.83 10.33 -20.79
N MET A 242 19.21 10.99 -21.77
CA MET A 242 18.58 10.33 -22.92
C MET A 242 19.54 10.12 -24.10
N VAL A 243 20.57 10.98 -24.24
CA VAL A 243 21.42 11.06 -25.44
C VAL A 243 22.90 10.74 -25.19
N GLU A 244 23.37 10.96 -23.96
CA GLU A 244 24.75 10.69 -23.55
C GLU A 244 24.95 9.20 -23.18
N PRO A 245 26.21 8.72 -23.16
CA PRO A 245 26.53 7.34 -22.77
C PRO A 245 26.10 7.02 -21.32
N SER A 246 25.23 6.03 -21.12
CA SER A 246 24.84 5.58 -19.77
C SER A 246 25.91 4.70 -19.14
N GLU A 247 26.41 5.11 -17.96
CA GLU A 247 27.32 4.32 -17.13
C GLU A 247 26.72 2.97 -16.73
N GLY A 248 25.44 2.96 -16.33
CA GLY A 248 24.70 1.77 -15.93
C GLY A 248 24.44 0.76 -17.05
N TYR A 249 24.76 1.14 -18.30
CA TYR A 249 24.64 0.33 -19.52
C TYR A 249 25.92 0.39 -20.39
N HIS A 250 27.10 0.52 -19.77
CA HIS A 250 28.41 0.40 -20.42
C HIS A 250 28.63 1.36 -21.62
N GLY A 251 28.11 2.58 -21.51
CA GLY A 251 28.23 3.61 -22.53
C GLY A 251 27.15 3.57 -23.62
N LEU A 252 26.09 2.77 -23.44
CA LEU A 252 24.93 2.78 -24.34
C LEU A 252 24.28 4.17 -24.39
N LYS A 253 24.06 4.69 -25.60
CA LYS A 253 23.29 5.92 -25.83
C LYS A 253 21.84 5.55 -26.15
N PHE A 254 20.93 5.88 -25.25
CA PHE A 254 19.54 5.41 -25.37
C PHE A 254 18.83 5.94 -26.61
N TRP A 255 18.88 7.25 -26.88
CA TRP A 255 18.23 7.86 -28.05
C TRP A 255 18.75 7.31 -29.38
N GLU A 256 20.07 7.12 -29.50
CA GLU A 256 20.70 6.53 -30.69
C GLU A 256 20.26 5.07 -30.92
N THR A 257 20.01 4.32 -29.84
CA THR A 257 19.67 2.89 -29.89
C THR A 257 18.18 2.64 -30.08
N PHE A 258 17.32 3.40 -29.38
CA PHE A 258 15.89 3.11 -29.26
C PHE A 258 14.98 4.18 -29.88
N GLY A 259 15.51 5.36 -30.22
CA GLY A 259 14.75 6.45 -30.82
C GLY A 259 13.45 6.74 -30.04
N PRO A 260 12.27 6.77 -30.69
CA PRO A 260 10.99 7.13 -30.05
C PRO A 260 10.67 6.45 -28.71
N ILE A 261 11.06 5.20 -28.47
CA ILE A 261 10.74 4.47 -27.21
C ILE A 261 11.79 4.67 -26.10
N THR A 262 12.70 5.63 -26.26
CA THR A 262 13.83 5.87 -25.33
C THR A 262 13.40 6.10 -23.88
N PHE A 263 12.38 6.93 -23.66
CA PHE A 263 11.93 7.24 -22.30
C PHE A 263 11.41 5.99 -21.59
N ILE A 264 10.49 5.25 -22.19
CA ILE A 264 9.91 4.07 -21.54
C ILE A 264 10.90 2.92 -21.36
N ILE A 265 11.88 2.78 -22.25
CA ILE A 265 12.99 1.84 -22.06
C ILE A 265 13.83 2.25 -20.85
N ARG A 266 14.25 3.52 -20.71
CA ARG A 266 14.98 3.99 -19.52
C ARG A 266 14.20 3.84 -18.23
N VAL A 267 12.90 4.13 -18.25
CA VAL A 267 11.99 3.86 -17.11
C VAL A 267 12.02 2.38 -16.71
N ARG A 268 12.05 1.45 -17.66
CA ARG A 268 12.11 0.00 -17.37
C ARG A 268 13.48 -0.45 -16.87
N VAL A 269 14.56 -0.03 -17.54
CA VAL A 269 15.88 -0.67 -17.40
C VAL A 269 16.79 0.04 -16.39
N GLU A 270 16.56 1.32 -16.09
CA GLU A 270 17.25 2.03 -15.01
C GLU A 270 16.30 2.18 -13.80
N ILE A 271 15.18 2.89 -13.96
CA ILE A 271 14.35 3.30 -12.82
C ILE A 271 13.60 2.12 -12.17
N LEU A 272 12.81 1.35 -12.94
CA LEU A 272 12.07 0.19 -12.42
C LEU A 272 13.03 -0.89 -11.92
N ARG A 273 14.15 -1.10 -12.64
CA ARG A 273 15.20 -2.05 -12.26
C ARG A 273 15.68 -1.74 -10.84
N ASP A 274 16.11 -0.51 -10.59
CA ASP A 274 16.88 -0.20 -9.38
C ASP A 274 15.99 0.26 -8.21
N LEU A 275 14.80 0.83 -8.49
CA LEU A 275 13.79 1.12 -7.46
C LEU A 275 12.98 -0.14 -7.06
N GLY A 276 12.79 -1.08 -7.99
CA GLY A 276 12.09 -2.35 -7.74
C GLY A 276 10.57 -2.28 -7.56
N ALA A 277 9.92 -1.16 -7.91
CA ALA A 277 8.48 -0.95 -7.75
C ALA A 277 7.61 -1.66 -8.82
N CYS A 278 7.86 -2.94 -9.09
CA CYS A 278 7.23 -3.72 -10.14
C CYS A 278 5.81 -4.21 -9.81
N LEU A 279 4.97 -4.33 -10.84
CA LEU A 279 3.67 -4.99 -10.74
C LEU A 279 3.84 -6.51 -10.71
N ASN A 280 3.09 -7.22 -9.86
CA ASN A 280 3.13 -8.68 -9.79
C ASN A 280 2.17 -9.32 -10.83
N PRO A 281 2.43 -10.55 -11.32
CA PRO A 281 1.66 -11.16 -12.41
C PRO A 281 0.19 -11.47 -12.05
N PHE A 282 -0.12 -11.72 -10.77
CA PHE A 282 -1.52 -11.91 -10.34
C PHE A 282 -2.31 -10.60 -10.42
N ALA A 283 -1.71 -9.49 -9.97
CA ALA A 283 -2.29 -8.16 -10.10
C ALA A 283 -2.46 -7.76 -11.57
N ALA A 284 -1.46 -8.01 -12.43
CA ALA A 284 -1.59 -7.78 -13.87
C ALA A 284 -2.76 -8.57 -14.50
N GLN A 285 -2.95 -9.83 -14.11
CA GLN A 285 -4.10 -10.61 -14.57
C GLN A 285 -5.44 -10.02 -14.10
N GLN A 286 -5.55 -9.61 -12.82
CA GLN A 286 -6.78 -8.99 -12.30
C GLN A 286 -7.08 -7.65 -12.99
N LEU A 287 -6.06 -6.86 -13.30
CA LEU A 287 -6.22 -5.62 -14.07
C LEU A 287 -6.62 -5.90 -15.53
N LEU A 288 -6.14 -6.98 -16.15
CA LEU A 288 -6.58 -7.42 -17.49
C LEU A 288 -8.08 -7.77 -17.52
N LEU A 289 -8.58 -8.52 -16.53
CA LEU A 289 -10.02 -8.79 -16.38
C LEU A 289 -10.84 -7.50 -16.18
N GLY A 290 -10.27 -6.52 -15.47
CA GLY A 290 -10.81 -5.17 -15.38
C GLY A 290 -10.93 -4.52 -16.77
N ILE A 291 -9.83 -4.48 -17.54
CA ILE A 291 -9.77 -3.85 -18.86
C ILE A 291 -10.79 -4.46 -19.84
N GLU A 292 -11.00 -5.78 -19.82
CA GLU A 292 -11.93 -6.45 -20.75
C GLU A 292 -13.38 -5.93 -20.65
N THR A 293 -13.76 -5.32 -19.53
CA THR A 293 -15.08 -4.71 -19.28
C THR A 293 -15.05 -3.18 -19.17
N LEU A 294 -13.91 -2.54 -19.45
CA LEU A 294 -13.65 -1.12 -19.17
C LEU A 294 -14.66 -0.18 -19.83
N SER A 295 -14.89 -0.32 -21.15
CA SER A 295 -15.88 0.49 -21.87
C SER A 295 -17.28 0.38 -21.28
N LEU A 296 -17.76 -0.85 -21.07
CA LEU A 296 -19.11 -1.14 -20.54
C LEU A 296 -19.34 -0.51 -19.16
N ARG A 297 -18.32 -0.59 -18.28
CA ARG A 297 -18.37 0.04 -16.96
C ARG A 297 -18.30 1.55 -17.06
N ALA A 298 -17.39 2.10 -17.87
CA ALA A 298 -17.22 3.54 -18.04
C ALA A 298 -18.49 4.22 -18.59
N GLU A 299 -19.20 3.59 -19.52
CA GLU A 299 -20.49 4.05 -20.04
C GLU A 299 -21.53 4.14 -18.92
N ARG A 300 -21.67 3.08 -18.11
CA ARG A 300 -22.61 3.09 -16.99
C ARG A 300 -22.23 4.12 -15.92
N HIS A 301 -20.94 4.24 -15.59
CA HIS A 301 -20.46 5.27 -14.66
C HIS A 301 -20.84 6.68 -15.12
N ALA A 302 -20.60 7.03 -16.39
CA ALA A 302 -20.91 8.36 -16.92
C ALA A 302 -22.42 8.63 -17.06
N GLN A 303 -23.21 7.61 -17.44
CA GLN A 303 -24.67 7.68 -17.45
C GLN A 303 -25.23 7.94 -16.05
N ASN A 304 -24.83 7.13 -15.07
CA ASN A 304 -25.26 7.26 -13.68
C ASN A 304 -24.80 8.61 -13.08
N ALA A 305 -23.57 9.05 -13.34
CA ALA A 305 -23.04 10.30 -12.82
C ALA A 305 -23.78 11.53 -13.38
N LEU A 306 -24.10 11.56 -14.68
CA LEU A 306 -24.88 12.64 -15.27
C LEU A 306 -26.32 12.68 -14.76
N ALA A 307 -26.95 11.51 -14.58
CA ALA A 307 -28.30 11.41 -14.04
C ALA A 307 -28.34 11.86 -12.56
N LEU A 308 -27.39 11.41 -11.74
CA LEU A 308 -27.28 11.80 -10.33
C LEU A 308 -26.98 13.30 -10.19
N ALA A 309 -26.08 13.86 -11.00
CA ALA A 309 -25.78 15.30 -10.99
C ALA A 309 -27.05 16.14 -11.24
N LYS A 310 -27.83 15.79 -12.28
CA LYS A 310 -29.10 16.46 -12.63
C LYS A 310 -30.22 16.28 -11.59
N TYR A 311 -30.18 15.20 -10.81
CA TYR A 311 -31.05 15.00 -9.66
C TYR A 311 -30.62 15.91 -8.49
N LEU A 312 -29.33 15.92 -8.16
CA LEU A 312 -28.77 16.73 -7.07
C LEU A 312 -28.96 18.24 -7.30
N GLU A 313 -28.82 18.74 -8.53
CA GLU A 313 -29.10 20.15 -8.87
C GLU A 313 -30.53 20.60 -8.52
N LYS A 314 -31.48 19.67 -8.50
CA LYS A 314 -32.90 19.93 -8.20
C LYS A 314 -33.26 19.62 -6.74
N SER A 315 -32.34 19.05 -5.98
CA SER A 315 -32.59 18.60 -4.61
C SER A 315 -32.72 19.80 -3.66
N PRO A 316 -33.78 19.90 -2.85
CA PRO A 316 -33.93 20.97 -1.88
C PRO A 316 -32.85 20.93 -0.78
N TYR A 317 -32.15 19.81 -0.61
CA TYR A 317 -31.08 19.58 0.37
C TYR A 317 -29.68 19.98 -0.12
N VAL A 318 -29.52 20.30 -1.41
CA VAL A 318 -28.21 20.59 -2.03
C VAL A 318 -28.07 22.09 -2.29
N SER A 319 -26.89 22.64 -2.06
CA SER A 319 -26.52 24.05 -2.28
C SER A 319 -25.97 24.29 -3.67
N TRP A 320 -25.12 23.38 -4.15
CA TRP A 320 -24.42 23.46 -5.44
C TRP A 320 -23.96 22.05 -5.87
N VAL A 321 -23.72 21.84 -7.17
CA VAL A 321 -23.17 20.60 -7.74
C VAL A 321 -22.01 20.95 -8.65
N SER A 322 -20.92 20.18 -8.58
CA SER A 322 -19.76 20.30 -9.45
C SER A 322 -19.55 18.98 -10.21
N TYR A 323 -19.86 18.99 -11.51
CA TYR A 323 -19.67 17.88 -12.44
C TYR A 323 -19.47 18.42 -13.87
N PRO A 324 -18.44 18.01 -14.62
CA PRO A 324 -18.15 18.58 -15.95
C PRO A 324 -19.23 18.39 -17.01
N GLY A 325 -20.16 17.45 -16.80
CA GLY A 325 -21.31 17.22 -17.69
C GLY A 325 -22.50 18.17 -17.49
N LEU A 326 -22.44 19.10 -16.54
CA LEU A 326 -23.45 20.13 -16.34
C LEU A 326 -23.09 21.42 -17.11
N GLU A 327 -24.08 22.05 -17.73
CA GLU A 327 -23.89 23.22 -18.62
C GLU A 327 -23.36 24.46 -17.88
N ASN A 328 -23.61 24.55 -16.57
CA ASN A 328 -23.12 25.62 -15.68
C ASN A 328 -21.69 25.38 -15.15
N HIS A 329 -21.07 24.23 -15.43
CA HIS A 329 -19.74 23.91 -14.93
C HIS A 329 -18.67 24.70 -15.71
N GLN A 330 -17.72 25.33 -15.01
CA GLN A 330 -16.72 26.20 -15.64
C GLN A 330 -15.93 25.53 -16.78
N SER A 331 -15.61 24.24 -16.64
CA SER A 331 -14.92 23.47 -17.69
C SER A 331 -15.83 22.77 -18.70
N HIS A 332 -17.15 23.03 -18.74
CA HIS A 332 -18.08 22.26 -19.58
C HIS A 332 -17.70 22.24 -21.07
N GLU A 333 -17.28 23.38 -21.64
CA GLU A 333 -16.89 23.44 -23.06
C GLU A 333 -15.57 22.71 -23.35
N LEU A 334 -14.57 22.79 -22.45
CA LEU A 334 -13.35 21.98 -22.55
C LEU A 334 -13.64 20.49 -22.36
N ALA A 335 -14.57 20.16 -21.46
CA ALA A 335 -15.03 18.79 -21.26
C ALA A 335 -15.73 18.24 -22.51
N LYS A 336 -16.58 19.03 -23.19
CA LYS A 336 -17.14 18.68 -24.52
C LYS A 336 -16.07 18.59 -25.61
N LYS A 337 -15.03 19.44 -25.56
CA LYS A 337 -13.89 19.39 -26.49
C LYS A 337 -13.11 18.08 -26.36
N TYR A 338 -12.86 17.59 -25.14
CA TYR A 338 -11.93 16.49 -24.89
C TYR A 338 -12.57 15.16 -24.43
N LEU A 339 -13.59 15.19 -23.57
CA LEU A 339 -14.20 14.00 -22.98
C LEU A 339 -15.29 13.42 -23.91
N LYS A 340 -14.88 12.75 -24.99
CA LYS A 340 -15.78 12.34 -26.10
C LYS A 340 -16.78 11.25 -25.77
N ARG A 341 -16.59 10.52 -24.66
CA ARG A 341 -17.39 9.33 -24.31
C ARG A 341 -18.11 9.43 -22.95
N GLY A 342 -18.39 10.66 -22.52
CA GLY A 342 -18.99 10.97 -21.22
C GLY A 342 -18.02 11.72 -20.30
N PHE A 343 -18.57 12.32 -19.24
CA PHE A 343 -17.89 13.36 -18.45
C PHE A 343 -17.21 12.82 -17.17
N GLY A 344 -16.75 11.57 -17.20
CA GLY A 344 -16.22 10.86 -16.03
C GLY A 344 -17.29 10.25 -15.13
N GLY A 345 -16.86 9.69 -13.99
CA GLY A 345 -17.73 8.99 -13.02
C GLY A 345 -17.68 9.56 -11.59
N VAL A 346 -17.21 10.79 -11.42
CA VAL A 346 -17.07 11.44 -10.10
C VAL A 346 -17.69 12.82 -10.14
N LEU A 347 -18.37 13.19 -9.07
CA LEU A 347 -18.90 14.53 -8.83
C LEU A 347 -18.70 14.94 -7.37
N SER A 348 -18.81 16.23 -7.09
CA SER A 348 -19.00 16.74 -5.73
C SER A 348 -20.25 17.60 -5.66
N PHE A 349 -20.83 17.71 -4.46
CA PHE A 349 -21.93 18.63 -4.20
C PHE A 349 -21.81 19.18 -2.77
N GLY A 350 -22.37 20.37 -2.57
CA GLY A 350 -22.49 20.99 -1.25
C GLY A 350 -23.82 20.65 -0.60
N VAL A 351 -23.82 20.11 0.62
CA VAL A 351 -25.06 19.88 1.37
C VAL A 351 -25.48 21.10 2.19
N LYS A 352 -26.78 21.40 2.23
CA LYS A 352 -27.31 22.43 3.13
C LYS A 352 -27.20 21.97 4.57
N GLY A 353 -26.64 22.82 5.43
CA GLY A 353 -26.38 22.52 6.85
C GLY A 353 -24.89 22.32 7.21
N GLY A 354 -23.96 22.56 6.27
CA GLY A 354 -22.52 22.53 6.55
C GLY A 354 -21.97 21.14 6.85
N GLY A 355 -20.79 21.06 7.48
CA GLY A 355 -20.05 19.81 7.67
C GLY A 355 -20.69 18.84 8.66
N ALA A 356 -21.55 19.33 9.56
CA ALA A 356 -22.39 18.51 10.42
C ALA A 356 -23.42 17.71 9.59
N ALA A 357 -24.16 18.38 8.70
CA ALA A 357 -25.05 17.72 7.74
C ALA A 357 -24.26 16.84 6.75
N GLY A 358 -23.07 17.28 6.34
CA GLY A 358 -22.14 16.53 5.49
C GLY A 358 -21.82 15.14 6.04
N SER A 359 -21.41 15.10 7.31
CA SER A 359 -21.10 13.85 8.00
C SER A 359 -22.36 12.99 8.21
N GLN A 360 -23.48 13.59 8.63
CA GLN A 360 -24.75 12.89 8.83
C GLN A 360 -25.29 12.23 7.54
N VAL A 361 -25.17 12.88 6.39
CA VAL A 361 -25.59 12.32 5.09
C VAL A 361 -24.67 11.18 4.66
N VAL A 362 -23.36 11.28 4.87
CA VAL A 362 -22.42 10.22 4.50
C VAL A 362 -22.57 8.98 5.40
N ASP A 363 -22.75 9.16 6.70
CA ASP A 363 -23.01 8.05 7.63
C ASP A 363 -24.46 7.53 7.54
N GLY A 364 -25.36 8.33 6.97
CA GLY A 364 -26.76 8.00 6.74
C GLY A 364 -27.00 7.04 5.57
N PHE A 365 -26.06 6.88 4.63
CA PHE A 365 -26.19 5.95 3.51
C PHE A 365 -26.34 4.48 3.94
N LYS A 366 -26.96 3.66 3.09
CA LYS A 366 -27.26 2.23 3.33
C LYS A 366 -26.81 1.33 2.18
N LEU A 367 -26.70 1.87 0.97
CA LEU A 367 -26.12 1.25 -0.21
C LEU A 367 -24.72 1.82 -0.48
N ILE A 368 -24.60 3.16 -0.46
CA ILE A 368 -23.37 3.88 -0.78
C ILE A 368 -22.35 3.70 0.36
N SER A 369 -21.13 3.34 -0.01
CA SER A 369 -20.07 3.03 0.96
C SER A 369 -19.23 4.28 1.29
N ASN A 370 -18.98 4.54 2.58
CA ASN A 370 -18.09 5.62 3.04
C ASN A 370 -16.62 5.14 2.99
N LEU A 371 -15.83 5.57 1.98
CA LEU A 371 -14.38 5.31 1.92
C LEU A 371 -13.60 6.22 0.96
N ALA A 372 -12.29 6.34 1.20
CA ALA A 372 -11.35 7.15 0.43
C ALA A 372 -10.89 6.52 -0.91
N ASN A 373 -11.81 5.95 -1.70
CA ASN A 373 -11.53 5.42 -3.03
C ASN A 373 -12.40 6.08 -4.13
N VAL A 374 -12.09 5.82 -5.41
CA VAL A 374 -12.90 6.19 -6.59
C VAL A 374 -12.77 5.10 -7.66
N GLY A 375 -13.72 5.01 -8.59
CA GLY A 375 -13.65 4.12 -9.76
C GLY A 375 -13.79 2.63 -9.48
N ASP A 376 -14.47 2.26 -8.39
CA ASP A 376 -14.99 0.90 -8.18
C ASP A 376 -16.42 0.82 -8.76
N SER A 377 -16.87 -0.38 -9.14
CA SER A 377 -18.24 -0.65 -9.64
C SER A 377 -19.35 -0.36 -8.62
N LYS A 378 -19.03 -0.17 -7.34
CA LYS A 378 -19.98 0.24 -6.28
C LYS A 378 -19.87 1.75 -6.06
N THR A 379 -20.97 2.40 -5.73
CA THR A 379 -21.02 3.83 -5.44
C THR A 379 -20.35 4.12 -4.10
N LEU A 380 -19.42 5.06 -4.10
CA LEU A 380 -18.61 5.44 -2.93
C LEU A 380 -18.82 6.91 -2.60
N ALA A 381 -19.02 7.22 -1.32
CA ALA A 381 -19.06 8.58 -0.81
C ALA A 381 -17.87 8.85 0.11
N ILE A 382 -17.50 10.13 0.25
CA ILE A 382 -16.68 10.61 1.35
C ILE A 382 -16.93 12.11 1.59
N HIS A 383 -16.84 12.54 2.84
CA HIS A 383 -16.89 13.95 3.25
C HIS A 383 -15.45 14.46 3.49
N PRO A 384 -14.79 15.14 2.53
CA PRO A 384 -13.35 15.33 2.60
C PRO A 384 -12.87 16.24 3.73
N TRP A 385 -13.70 17.21 4.15
CA TRP A 385 -13.38 18.19 5.20
C TRP A 385 -13.04 17.54 6.55
N THR A 386 -13.80 16.52 6.96
CA THR A 386 -13.65 15.80 8.24
C THR A 386 -12.89 14.47 8.09
N THR A 387 -12.31 14.19 6.93
CA THR A 387 -11.61 12.91 6.68
C THR A 387 -10.30 13.11 5.92
N THR A 388 -10.30 12.96 4.59
CA THR A 388 -9.09 12.94 3.75
C THR A 388 -8.26 14.22 3.79
N HIS A 389 -8.86 15.36 4.18
CA HIS A 389 -8.17 16.65 4.28
C HIS A 389 -8.09 17.17 5.72
N GLU A 390 -8.41 16.33 6.73
CA GLU A 390 -8.33 16.68 8.17
C GLU A 390 -6.93 17.17 8.58
N GLN A 391 -5.88 16.66 7.93
CA GLN A 391 -4.47 17.03 8.19
C GLN A 391 -4.08 18.42 7.65
N LEU A 392 -4.92 19.06 6.85
CA LEU A 392 -4.68 20.40 6.31
C LEU A 392 -5.28 21.47 7.23
N SER A 393 -4.68 22.66 7.24
CA SER A 393 -5.37 23.83 7.81
C SER A 393 -6.64 24.16 7.04
N ASP A 394 -7.64 24.77 7.69
CA ASP A 394 -8.91 25.11 7.02
C ASP A 394 -8.71 26.06 5.82
N SER A 395 -7.72 26.95 5.89
CA SER A 395 -7.26 27.76 4.74
C SER A 395 -6.71 26.91 3.59
N GLU A 396 -5.94 25.85 3.89
CA GLU A 396 -5.43 24.94 2.86
C GLU A 396 -6.56 24.10 2.25
N LYS A 397 -7.51 23.59 3.06
CA LYS A 397 -8.72 22.89 2.58
C LYS A 397 -9.48 23.75 1.57
N ILE A 398 -9.83 24.98 1.95
CA ILE A 398 -10.56 25.93 1.09
C ILE A 398 -9.75 26.23 -0.17
N SER A 399 -8.44 26.49 -0.05
CA SER A 399 -7.58 26.75 -1.23
C SER A 399 -7.56 25.58 -2.21
N SER A 400 -7.55 24.33 -1.72
CA SER A 400 -7.64 23.13 -2.56
C SER A 400 -9.04 22.90 -3.16
N GLY A 401 -10.03 23.73 -2.84
CA GLY A 401 -11.42 23.57 -3.30
C GLY A 401 -12.25 22.61 -2.44
N VAL A 402 -11.82 22.32 -1.21
CA VAL A 402 -12.59 21.55 -0.22
C VAL A 402 -13.29 22.52 0.72
N THR A 403 -14.60 22.67 0.54
CA THR A 403 -15.47 23.42 1.45
C THR A 403 -16.03 22.51 2.55
N GLU A 404 -16.54 23.11 3.63
CA GLU A 404 -17.08 22.38 4.78
C GLU A 404 -18.32 21.55 4.45
N ASP A 405 -19.09 21.94 3.43
CA ASP A 405 -20.30 21.27 2.98
C ASP A 405 -20.07 20.20 1.88
N LEU A 406 -18.83 20.02 1.42
CA LEU A 406 -18.51 19.21 0.26
C LEU A 406 -18.60 17.71 0.55
N ILE A 407 -19.47 17.01 -0.17
CA ILE A 407 -19.46 15.55 -0.29
C ILE A 407 -18.97 15.17 -1.69
N ARG A 408 -17.97 14.29 -1.77
CA ARG A 408 -17.49 13.69 -3.02
C ARG A 408 -18.14 12.33 -3.24
N ILE A 409 -18.67 12.10 -4.44
CA ILE A 409 -19.25 10.83 -4.87
C ILE A 409 -18.49 10.27 -6.06
N SER A 410 -17.98 9.04 -5.92
CA SER A 410 -17.60 8.19 -7.04
C SER A 410 -18.80 7.33 -7.39
N VAL A 411 -19.48 7.64 -8.49
CA VAL A 411 -20.73 6.99 -8.87
C VAL A 411 -20.43 5.62 -9.46
N GLY A 412 -21.07 4.58 -8.94
CA GLY A 412 -20.88 3.19 -9.34
C GLY A 412 -21.75 2.78 -10.53
N THR A 413 -21.94 1.47 -10.66
CA THR A 413 -22.64 0.82 -11.79
C THR A 413 -24.01 0.25 -11.42
N GLU A 414 -24.47 0.49 -10.19
CA GLU A 414 -25.81 0.11 -9.71
C GLU A 414 -26.93 0.74 -10.55
N HIS A 415 -28.18 0.33 -10.29
CA HIS A 415 -29.33 0.99 -10.88
C HIS A 415 -29.42 2.43 -10.33
N ILE A 416 -29.60 3.41 -11.21
CA ILE A 416 -29.57 4.83 -10.84
C ILE A 416 -30.66 5.18 -9.82
N ASP A 417 -31.85 4.57 -9.93
CA ASP A 417 -32.95 4.81 -9.00
C ASP A 417 -32.63 4.33 -7.58
N ASP A 418 -31.85 3.25 -7.42
CA ASP A 418 -31.43 2.74 -6.10
C ASP A 418 -30.39 3.66 -5.45
N ILE A 419 -29.48 4.22 -6.26
CA ILE A 419 -28.53 5.26 -5.81
C ILE A 419 -29.32 6.49 -5.34
N ILE A 420 -30.26 6.99 -6.15
CA ILE A 420 -31.10 8.15 -5.81
C ILE A 420 -31.96 7.89 -4.56
N ALA A 421 -32.52 6.69 -4.40
CA ALA A 421 -33.28 6.30 -3.22
C ALA A 421 -32.42 6.32 -1.94
N ASP A 422 -31.15 5.93 -2.01
CA ASP A 422 -30.23 6.00 -0.87
C ASP A 422 -29.86 7.45 -0.50
N PHE A 423 -29.73 8.34 -1.50
CA PHE A 423 -29.66 9.79 -1.24
C PHE A 423 -30.93 10.32 -0.59
N GLU A 424 -32.11 9.97 -1.09
CA GLU A 424 -33.38 10.43 -0.53
C GLU A 424 -33.58 10.03 0.92
N GLN A 425 -33.30 8.78 1.29
CA GLN A 425 -33.47 8.32 2.67
C GLN A 425 -32.45 9.00 3.59
N SER A 426 -31.19 9.15 3.15
CA SER A 426 -30.13 9.78 3.95
C SER A 426 -30.40 11.28 4.17
N PHE A 427 -30.78 12.03 3.12
CA PHE A 427 -31.18 13.43 3.25
C PHE A 427 -32.38 13.61 4.19
N LYS A 428 -33.41 12.76 4.10
CA LYS A 428 -34.57 12.81 5.00
C LYS A 428 -34.19 12.54 6.46
N ALA A 429 -33.25 11.64 6.72
CA ALA A 429 -32.77 11.33 8.07
C ALA A 429 -31.94 12.49 8.69
N ALA A 430 -31.03 13.10 7.92
CA ALA A 430 -30.26 14.27 8.35
C ALA A 430 -31.13 15.51 8.56
N ALA A 431 -32.16 15.70 7.72
CA ALA A 431 -33.13 16.79 7.85
C ALA A 431 -34.11 16.62 9.04
N ALA A 432 -34.25 15.41 9.59
CA ALA A 432 -35.01 15.16 10.81
C ALA A 432 -34.18 15.46 12.07
N THR A 433 -32.93 14.96 12.12
CA THR A 433 -32.03 15.17 13.28
C THR A 433 -31.69 16.65 13.51
N THR A 434 -31.67 17.46 12.45
CA THR A 434 -31.49 18.92 12.55
C THR A 434 -32.72 19.68 13.08
N LYS A 435 -33.93 19.08 13.04
CA LYS A 435 -35.13 19.65 13.67
C LYS A 435 -35.23 19.29 15.13
N ASP A 436 -34.99 18.03 15.48
CA ASP A 436 -35.06 17.56 16.87
C ASP A 436 -34.01 18.26 17.76
N GLY A 437 -32.87 18.67 17.19
CA GLY A 437 -31.86 19.50 17.87
C GLY A 437 -32.22 20.98 18.02
N ALA A 438 -33.27 21.47 17.36
CA ALA A 438 -33.71 22.87 17.44
C ALA A 438 -34.87 23.11 18.43
N GLU A 439 -35.53 22.04 18.89
CA GLU A 439 -36.57 22.11 19.94
C GLU A 439 -36.02 21.89 21.36
N GLY A 440 -34.71 21.66 21.49
CA GLY A 440 -34.00 21.53 22.77
C GLY A 440 -33.42 22.85 23.30
N GLU A 441 -34.06 23.40 24.33
CA GLU A 441 -33.58 24.50 25.19
C GLU A 441 -33.16 25.83 24.53
N ALA A 442 -34.08 26.81 24.56
CA ALA A 442 -33.73 28.22 24.58
C ALA A 442 -33.80 28.75 26.03
N PRO A 443 -32.67 29.04 26.71
CA PRO A 443 -32.69 29.73 27.99
C PRO A 443 -33.01 31.21 27.78
N GLY A 444 -34.06 31.71 28.44
CA GLY A 444 -34.41 33.12 28.44
C GLY A 444 -33.28 33.98 29.00
N GLY A 445 -32.94 35.06 28.30
CA GLY A 445 -31.73 35.82 28.58
C GLY A 445 -31.76 36.65 29.88
N LYS A 446 -30.57 36.84 30.45
CA LYS A 446 -30.16 38.04 31.18
C LYS A 446 -28.71 38.37 30.83
N LYS A 447 -28.44 39.65 30.59
CA LYS A 447 -27.08 40.21 30.68
C LYS A 447 -26.70 40.28 32.15
N ASP A 448 -25.42 40.10 32.47
CA ASP A 448 -24.67 40.92 33.44
C ASP A 448 -23.16 40.64 33.26
N ASP A 449 -22.34 41.63 33.63
CA ASP A 449 -20.91 41.71 33.27
C ASP A 449 -19.94 41.13 34.31
N ALA A 450 -18.78 40.67 33.83
CA ALA A 450 -17.50 40.51 34.56
C ALA A 450 -17.41 39.36 35.61
N PRO A 451 -16.22 39.08 36.20
CA PRO A 451 -15.28 38.16 35.55
C PRO A 451 -14.85 36.97 36.43
N HIS A 452 -14.24 35.95 35.79
CA HIS A 452 -13.62 34.80 36.46
C HIS A 452 -12.57 35.21 37.51
N PRO A 453 -12.53 34.50 38.64
CA PRO A 453 -11.28 33.89 39.09
C PRO A 453 -11.40 32.37 39.33
N SER A 454 -10.28 31.78 39.76
CA SER A 454 -9.93 30.36 39.66
C SER A 454 -9.83 29.62 41.02
N PHE A 455 -9.65 28.29 40.92
CA PHE A 455 -9.08 27.33 41.88
C PHE A 455 -9.99 26.46 42.78
N LEU A 456 -9.82 25.14 42.56
CA LEU A 456 -9.60 24.00 43.50
C LEU A 456 -10.58 23.63 44.63
N ASP A 457 -10.88 22.32 44.65
CA ASP A 457 -11.20 21.40 45.77
C ASP A 457 -12.43 21.74 46.67
N ASP A 458 -13.22 20.83 47.23
CA ASP A 458 -12.99 19.47 47.66
C ASP A 458 -14.34 18.73 48.00
N THR A 459 -14.27 17.41 48.12
CA THR A 459 -15.06 16.51 49.00
C THR A 459 -16.60 16.53 49.14
N THR A 460 -17.20 15.43 48.63
CA THR A 460 -18.17 14.52 49.29
C THR A 460 -19.48 15.02 49.95
N SER A 461 -20.60 14.41 49.55
CA SER A 461 -21.46 13.66 50.50
C SER A 461 -22.30 12.57 49.82
N HIS A 462 -22.50 11.44 50.51
CA HIS A 462 -23.36 10.33 50.09
C HIS A 462 -24.80 10.47 50.63
N GLN A 463 -25.79 10.02 49.84
CA GLN A 463 -26.92 9.16 50.27
C GLN A 463 -27.70 8.71 49.01
N ARG A 464 -27.71 7.44 48.56
CA ARG A 464 -28.31 6.18 49.09
C ARG A 464 -29.86 6.11 49.02
N ILE A 465 -30.34 4.96 48.49
CA ILE A 465 -31.60 4.23 48.87
C ILE A 465 -32.93 4.83 48.31
N THR A 466 -33.90 4.10 47.70
CA THR A 466 -34.09 2.66 47.34
C THR A 466 -35.20 2.38 46.30
N ARG A 467 -35.03 1.30 45.53
CA ARG A 467 -36.01 0.25 45.08
C ARG A 467 -37.49 0.57 44.73
N ALA A 468 -37.81 0.34 43.45
CA ALA A 468 -38.74 -0.70 42.93
C ALA A 468 -40.28 -0.56 43.16
N PRO A 469 -41.12 -1.48 42.63
CA PRO A 469 -41.32 -1.77 41.20
C PRO A 469 -42.83 -1.77 40.80
N ARG A 470 -43.15 -1.97 39.51
CA ARG A 470 -44.51 -2.36 39.10
C ARG A 470 -44.52 -3.44 38.02
N THR A 471 -45.26 -4.51 38.30
CA THR A 471 -45.59 -5.64 37.42
C THR A 471 -46.89 -5.30 36.63
N ALA A 472 -47.41 -6.03 35.63
CA ALA A 472 -47.21 -7.44 35.29
C ALA A 472 -47.67 -7.83 33.84
N ARG A 473 -47.13 -8.96 33.35
CA ARG A 473 -47.79 -10.06 32.59
C ARG A 473 -48.33 -9.91 31.15
N ASN A 474 -47.75 -10.79 30.29
CA ASN A 474 -48.39 -11.77 29.38
C ASN A 474 -49.19 -11.24 28.15
N SER A 475 -49.27 -11.96 27.01
CA SER A 475 -48.99 -13.37 26.69
C SER A 475 -48.51 -13.59 25.24
N ARG A 476 -47.80 -14.70 24.99
CA ARG A 476 -47.68 -15.32 23.65
C ARG A 476 -48.86 -16.29 23.40
N PRO A 477 -49.11 -16.67 22.15
CA PRO A 477 -49.37 -18.08 21.85
C PRO A 477 -48.40 -18.65 20.82
N ALA A 478 -48.15 -19.96 20.91
CA ALA A 478 -47.44 -20.74 19.90
C ALA A 478 -48.44 -21.40 18.94
N PHE A 479 -48.00 -21.72 17.72
CA PHE A 479 -48.71 -22.67 16.86
C PHE A 479 -47.74 -23.63 16.19
N SER A 480 -48.06 -24.92 16.29
CA SER A 480 -47.40 -26.02 15.58
C SER A 480 -48.35 -26.58 14.53
N ARG A 481 -47.88 -26.95 13.33
CA ARG A 481 -48.54 -27.99 12.52
C ARG A 481 -47.63 -28.67 11.50
N GLN A 482 -47.77 -30.00 11.48
CA GLN A 482 -47.11 -30.99 10.63
C GLN A 482 -47.29 -30.83 9.11
N ARG A 483 -46.29 -31.37 8.40
CA ARG A 483 -46.35 -32.16 7.15
C ARG A 483 -47.26 -31.69 5.99
N ARG A 484 -46.64 -31.60 4.81
CA ARG A 484 -46.93 -32.54 3.71
C ARG A 484 -45.77 -32.68 2.73
N ASP A 485 -45.48 -33.91 2.34
CA ASP A 485 -44.51 -34.26 1.31
C ASP A 485 -44.94 -33.79 -0.09
N ARG A 486 -43.98 -33.56 -0.98
CA ARG A 486 -44.12 -33.93 -2.40
C ARG A 486 -42.79 -34.30 -3.04
N THR A 487 -42.80 -35.48 -3.63
CA THR A 487 -41.69 -36.19 -4.28
C THR A 487 -41.48 -35.78 -5.74
N ALA A 488 -40.22 -35.74 -6.17
CA ALA A 488 -39.73 -36.14 -7.51
C ALA A 488 -38.20 -36.28 -7.44
N MET A 489 -37.64 -37.50 -7.43
CA MET A 489 -37.04 -38.16 -8.60
C MET A 489 -35.99 -37.29 -9.32
N GLN A 490 -34.70 -37.48 -9.02
CA GLN A 490 -33.79 -38.45 -9.67
C GLN A 490 -33.48 -38.14 -11.14
N PHE A 491 -32.22 -37.78 -11.41
CA PHE A 491 -31.38 -38.59 -12.31
C PHE A 491 -29.93 -38.62 -11.81
N SER A 492 -29.33 -39.81 -11.86
CA SER A 492 -27.91 -40.12 -11.59
C SER A 492 -27.12 -39.97 -12.93
N VAL A 493 -25.80 -40.07 -13.12
CA VAL A 493 -24.74 -40.95 -12.56
C VAL A 493 -23.36 -40.31 -12.86
N THR A 494 -22.35 -40.44 -12.00
CA THR A 494 -21.00 -41.10 -12.23
C THR A 494 -19.90 -40.24 -11.58
N ALA A 495 -18.82 -40.74 -10.96
CA ALA A 495 -18.48 -42.07 -10.41
C ALA A 495 -18.45 -41.97 -8.84
N LEU A 496 -18.01 -42.91 -7.98
CA LEU A 496 -17.21 -44.14 -8.01
C LEU A 496 -15.67 -44.01 -8.16
N LEU A 497 -14.97 -43.93 -7.01
CA LEU A 497 -13.68 -44.59 -6.81
C LEU A 497 -13.40 -44.80 -5.30
N LEU A 498 -12.82 -45.97 -4.98
CA LEU A 498 -12.41 -46.47 -3.67
C LEU A 498 -13.50 -46.73 -2.60
N GLY A 499 -13.73 -48.02 -2.35
CA GLY A 499 -14.19 -48.51 -1.05
C GLY A 499 -13.28 -49.63 -0.55
N ALA A 500 -13.02 -49.68 0.76
CA ALA A 500 -12.72 -50.89 1.54
C ALA A 500 -12.82 -50.58 3.04
N LEU A 501 -13.30 -51.56 3.80
CA LEU A 501 -13.66 -51.52 5.24
C LEU A 501 -12.43 -51.63 6.20
N PRO A 502 -12.56 -51.53 7.56
CA PRO A 502 -13.79 -51.68 8.36
C PRO A 502 -14.07 -50.64 9.45
N ALA A 503 -15.29 -50.72 10.00
CA ALA A 503 -15.68 -50.03 11.22
C ALA A 503 -14.98 -50.65 12.45
N ALA A 504 -14.40 -49.78 13.28
CA ALA A 504 -14.03 -50.10 14.66
C ALA A 504 -14.76 -49.11 15.57
N LEU A 505 -15.60 -49.62 16.48
CA LEU A 505 -16.13 -48.82 17.57
C LEU A 505 -14.97 -48.40 18.48
N SER A 506 -14.76 -47.10 18.64
CA SER A 506 -14.35 -46.57 19.94
C SER A 506 -15.34 -45.49 20.34
N ALA A 507 -15.78 -45.52 21.59
CA ALA A 507 -16.55 -44.42 22.15
C ALA A 507 -15.60 -43.24 22.27
N ALA A 508 -15.70 -42.28 21.34
CA ALA A 508 -14.94 -41.04 21.41
C ALA A 508 -15.39 -40.28 22.66
N SER A 509 -14.60 -40.38 23.73
CA SER A 509 -14.75 -39.55 24.91
C SER A 509 -14.70 -38.08 24.45
N THR A 510 -15.68 -37.29 24.90
CA THR A 510 -15.61 -35.85 24.70
C THR A 510 -14.32 -35.38 25.37
N PRO A 511 -13.39 -34.73 24.63
CA PRO A 511 -12.14 -34.31 25.23
C PRO A 511 -12.46 -33.38 26.40
N ALA A 512 -11.80 -33.60 27.53
CA ALA A 512 -11.94 -32.71 28.68
C ALA A 512 -11.65 -31.28 28.24
N THR A 513 -12.48 -30.34 28.70
CA THR A 513 -12.30 -28.92 28.47
C THR A 513 -12.45 -28.16 29.79
N THR A 514 -11.86 -26.98 29.86
CA THR A 514 -11.92 -26.08 31.01
C THR A 514 -12.27 -24.66 30.56
N SER A 515 -12.48 -23.77 31.52
CA SER A 515 -12.50 -22.32 31.25
C SER A 515 -11.14 -21.72 31.61
N VAL A 516 -10.69 -20.75 30.82
CA VAL A 516 -9.50 -19.95 31.08
C VAL A 516 -9.94 -18.51 31.28
N THR A 517 -9.59 -17.93 32.43
CA THR A 517 -9.88 -16.51 32.74
C THR A 517 -8.60 -15.71 32.73
N LEU A 518 -8.58 -14.62 31.97
CA LEU A 518 -7.54 -13.59 32.01
C LEU A 518 -8.13 -12.32 32.62
N ALA A 519 -7.36 -11.57 33.40
CA ALA A 519 -7.83 -10.35 34.07
C ALA A 519 -6.87 -9.18 33.83
N ILE A 520 -7.40 -7.97 33.67
CA ILE A 520 -6.60 -6.74 33.59
C ILE A 520 -6.66 -6.04 34.97
N PRO A 521 -5.63 -6.17 35.81
CA PRO A 521 -5.57 -5.45 37.08
C PRO A 521 -5.32 -3.95 36.85
N PRO A 522 -5.77 -3.07 37.78
CA PRO A 522 -5.28 -1.70 37.86
C PRO A 522 -3.75 -1.65 37.93
N SER A 523 -3.15 -0.71 37.22
CA SER A 523 -1.69 -0.54 37.17
C SER A 523 -1.31 0.94 36.99
N GLN A 524 -0.03 1.28 37.18
CA GLN A 524 0.47 2.64 36.93
C GLN A 524 0.19 3.15 35.51
N HIS A 525 0.14 2.25 34.52
CA HIS A 525 -0.13 2.57 33.12
C HIS A 525 -1.62 2.53 32.75
N LEU A 526 -2.46 1.92 33.60
CA LEU A 526 -3.90 1.85 33.44
C LEU A 526 -4.57 1.81 34.83
N PRO A 527 -4.74 2.97 35.49
CA PRO A 527 -5.27 3.01 36.86
C PRO A 527 -6.73 2.58 36.98
N ASN A 528 -7.51 2.74 35.92
CA ASN A 528 -8.91 2.30 35.84
C ASN A 528 -9.15 1.45 34.58
N PRO A 529 -9.05 0.10 34.67
CA PRO A 529 -9.29 -0.80 33.55
C PRO A 529 -10.71 -0.70 32.95
N ASN A 530 -11.72 -0.24 33.71
CA ASN A 530 -13.08 -0.03 33.19
C ASN A 530 -13.14 1.06 32.11
N GLY A 531 -12.10 1.89 31.97
CA GLY A 531 -11.98 2.90 30.91
C GLY A 531 -11.49 2.35 29.56
N LEU A 532 -11.29 1.03 29.43
CA LEU A 532 -10.88 0.43 28.15
C LEU A 532 -12.02 0.46 27.12
N PRO A 533 -11.73 0.68 25.82
CA PRO A 533 -12.76 0.74 24.78
C PRO A 533 -13.58 -0.55 24.68
N PRO A 534 -14.90 -0.50 24.39
CA PRO A 534 -15.74 -1.69 24.24
C PRO A 534 -15.28 -2.70 23.16
N ALA A 535 -14.49 -2.26 22.19
CA ALA A 535 -13.87 -3.12 21.17
C ALA A 535 -12.72 -4.01 21.72
N THR A 536 -12.32 -3.81 22.98
CA THR A 536 -11.23 -4.56 23.61
C THR A 536 -11.63 -6.03 23.81
N HIS A 537 -10.80 -6.94 23.31
CA HIS A 537 -11.04 -8.38 23.37
C HIS A 537 -9.71 -9.14 23.41
N ALA A 538 -9.74 -10.38 23.89
CA ALA A 538 -8.59 -11.27 23.91
C ALA A 538 -8.78 -12.48 23.00
N THR A 539 -7.68 -13.07 22.55
CA THR A 539 -7.63 -14.30 21.75
C THR A 539 -6.70 -15.32 22.38
N LEU A 540 -7.12 -16.60 22.43
CA LEU A 540 -6.26 -17.75 22.71
C LEU A 540 -6.07 -18.57 21.43
N THR A 541 -4.84 -18.63 20.90
CA THR A 541 -4.55 -19.21 19.59
C THR A 541 -3.53 -20.34 19.67
N THR A 542 -3.81 -21.43 18.95
CA THR A 542 -2.86 -22.51 18.61
C THR A 542 -2.64 -22.53 17.09
N LEU A 543 -1.82 -23.44 16.58
CA LEU A 543 -1.69 -23.68 15.13
C LEU A 543 -2.98 -24.16 14.44
N ARG A 544 -4.02 -24.58 15.19
CA ARG A 544 -5.25 -25.20 14.64
C ARG A 544 -6.56 -24.61 15.16
N THR A 545 -6.53 -23.87 16.27
CA THR A 545 -7.72 -23.35 16.95
C THR A 545 -7.49 -21.92 17.40
N THR A 546 -8.55 -21.11 17.43
CA THR A 546 -8.54 -19.78 18.05
C THR A 546 -9.85 -19.56 18.80
N HIS A 547 -9.74 -19.25 20.08
CA HIS A 547 -10.87 -18.82 20.92
C HIS A 547 -10.78 -17.30 21.07
N ARG A 548 -11.93 -16.63 21.20
CA ARG A 548 -12.03 -15.17 21.36
C ARG A 548 -12.99 -14.83 22.49
N ALA A 549 -12.61 -13.91 23.36
CA ALA A 549 -13.44 -13.44 24.47
C ALA A 549 -13.45 -11.90 24.52
N PRO A 550 -14.63 -11.25 24.61
CA PRO A 550 -14.72 -9.81 24.81
C PRO A 550 -14.35 -9.44 26.27
N LEU A 551 -13.99 -8.17 26.50
CA LEU A 551 -13.80 -7.65 27.85
C LEU A 551 -15.13 -7.63 28.61
N THR A 552 -15.16 -8.20 29.82
CA THR A 552 -16.32 -8.15 30.72
C THR A 552 -16.31 -6.88 31.57
N VAL A 553 -17.45 -6.56 32.19
CA VAL A 553 -17.57 -5.50 33.21
C VAL A 553 -16.72 -5.74 34.48
N ALA A 554 -16.14 -6.92 34.64
CA ALA A 554 -15.19 -7.25 35.71
C ALA A 554 -13.72 -7.06 35.27
N ASN A 555 -13.48 -6.50 34.09
CA ASN A 555 -12.17 -6.38 33.44
C ASN A 555 -11.48 -7.73 33.19
N THR A 556 -12.29 -8.76 32.93
CA THR A 556 -11.81 -10.12 32.60
C THR A 556 -12.13 -10.51 31.16
N PHE A 557 -11.42 -11.51 30.66
CA PHE A 557 -11.74 -12.25 29.44
C PHE A 557 -11.93 -13.71 29.85
N VAL A 558 -13.12 -14.27 29.60
CA VAL A 558 -13.44 -15.65 29.96
C VAL A 558 -13.57 -16.48 28.69
N PHE A 559 -12.68 -17.46 28.53
CA PHE A 559 -12.69 -18.40 27.43
C PHE A 559 -13.25 -19.73 27.90
N HIS A 560 -14.36 -20.17 27.32
CA HIS A 560 -14.98 -21.46 27.65
C HIS A 560 -14.55 -22.57 26.67
N ASN A 561 -14.72 -23.83 27.11
CA ASN A 561 -14.49 -25.03 26.32
C ASN A 561 -13.06 -25.14 25.73
N VAL A 562 -12.06 -24.70 26.49
CA VAL A 562 -10.64 -24.78 26.11
C VAL A 562 -10.11 -26.18 26.42
N SER A 563 -9.65 -26.92 25.40
CA SER A 563 -9.07 -28.27 25.57
C SER A 563 -7.59 -28.22 25.95
N ALA A 564 -7.03 -29.36 26.37
CA ALA A 564 -5.60 -29.48 26.68
C ALA A 564 -4.71 -29.08 25.48
N GLY A 565 -3.68 -28.27 25.73
CA GLY A 565 -2.79 -27.72 24.70
C GLY A 565 -2.03 -26.46 25.17
N SER A 566 -1.10 -25.99 24.35
CA SER A 566 -0.38 -24.71 24.54
C SER A 566 -0.95 -23.63 23.62
N TYR A 567 -1.36 -22.51 24.20
CA TYR A 567 -2.00 -21.38 23.53
C TYR A 567 -1.17 -20.11 23.68
N LEU A 568 -1.17 -19.25 22.65
CA LEU A 568 -0.75 -17.86 22.76
C LEU A 568 -1.98 -16.99 23.09
N ALA A 569 -1.89 -16.21 24.17
CA ALA A 569 -2.87 -15.23 24.59
C ALA A 569 -2.44 -13.82 24.17
N ASP A 570 -3.27 -13.13 23.39
CA ASP A 570 -3.08 -11.74 22.99
C ASP A 570 -4.31 -10.91 23.39
N VAL A 571 -4.09 -9.69 23.93
CA VAL A 571 -5.17 -8.71 24.19
C VAL A 571 -5.12 -7.61 23.13
N HIS A 572 -6.20 -7.51 22.38
CA HIS A 572 -6.38 -6.55 21.29
C HIS A 572 -7.17 -5.35 21.80
N CYS A 573 -6.46 -4.25 22.08
CA CYS A 573 -7.05 -2.99 22.52
C CYS A 573 -6.66 -1.84 21.55
N PRO A 574 -7.57 -0.92 21.18
CA PRO A 574 -7.21 0.24 20.37
C PRO A 574 -6.25 1.23 21.06
N THR A 575 -6.36 1.40 22.39
CA THR A 575 -5.68 2.47 23.13
C THR A 575 -4.43 2.03 23.89
N HIS A 576 -4.31 0.76 24.27
CA HIS A 576 -3.23 0.25 25.13
C HIS A 576 -2.54 -0.98 24.55
N GLY A 577 -1.27 -1.17 24.93
CA GLY A 577 -0.50 -2.40 24.71
C GLY A 577 -0.51 -3.29 25.95
N PHE A 578 -0.48 -4.60 25.74
CA PHE A 578 -0.49 -5.62 26.79
C PHE A 578 0.58 -6.68 26.50
N ALA A 579 1.15 -7.27 27.55
CA ALA A 579 2.09 -8.36 27.38
C ALA A 579 1.35 -9.63 26.93
N PRO A 580 1.81 -10.34 25.88
CA PRO A 580 1.21 -11.61 25.50
C PRO A 580 1.59 -12.68 26.53
N LEU A 581 0.66 -13.61 26.79
CA LEU A 581 0.91 -14.75 27.67
C LEU A 581 0.98 -16.04 26.86
N ARG A 582 1.85 -16.98 27.25
CA ARG A 582 1.67 -18.39 26.92
C ARG A 582 0.74 -19.00 27.97
N VAL A 583 -0.28 -19.75 27.55
CA VAL A 583 -1.16 -20.51 28.44
C VAL A 583 -1.06 -21.99 28.09
N ASP A 584 -0.55 -22.81 29.01
CA ASP A 584 -0.59 -24.27 28.89
C ASP A 584 -1.77 -24.82 29.69
N VAL A 585 -2.68 -25.50 29.01
CA VAL A 585 -3.76 -26.31 29.61
C VAL A 585 -3.29 -27.76 29.62
N LEU A 586 -2.99 -28.30 30.80
CA LEU A 586 -2.38 -29.61 30.99
C LEU A 586 -3.39 -30.58 31.61
N ALA A 587 -3.50 -31.78 31.05
CA ALA A 587 -4.14 -32.90 31.72
C ALA A 587 -3.34 -33.27 32.98
N ALA A 588 -4.01 -33.40 34.11
CA ALA A 588 -3.37 -33.88 35.33
C ALA A 588 -2.82 -35.30 35.11
N GLY A 589 -1.64 -35.57 35.66
CA GLY A 589 -1.06 -36.91 35.68
C GLY A 589 -1.95 -37.90 36.43
N ALA A 590 -1.77 -39.19 36.17
CA ALA A 590 -2.69 -40.24 36.58
C ALA A 590 -2.84 -40.40 38.10
N GLU A 591 -3.78 -39.66 38.71
CA GLU A 591 -4.40 -39.98 40.00
C GLU A 591 -5.76 -39.24 40.18
N HIS A 592 -6.84 -39.96 39.83
CA HIS A 592 -8.23 -39.83 40.30
C HIS A 592 -9.03 -38.50 40.39
N ASP A 593 -8.52 -37.31 40.02
CA ASP A 593 -9.38 -36.11 39.81
C ASP A 593 -9.20 -35.52 38.40
N ALA A 594 -10.25 -35.56 37.58
CA ALA A 594 -10.22 -35.28 36.15
C ALA A 594 -10.25 -33.78 35.80
N ARG A 595 -9.48 -32.96 36.53
CA ARG A 595 -9.40 -31.51 36.33
C ARG A 595 -8.21 -31.15 35.46
N LEU A 596 -8.46 -30.42 34.38
CA LEU A 596 -7.38 -29.78 33.61
C LEU A 596 -6.76 -28.66 34.45
N SER A 597 -5.44 -28.69 34.61
CA SER A 597 -4.70 -27.59 35.22
C SER A 597 -4.33 -26.56 34.15
N VAL A 598 -4.42 -25.28 34.48
CA VAL A 598 -4.02 -24.18 33.60
C VAL A 598 -2.80 -23.50 34.22
N ARG A 599 -1.81 -23.14 33.41
CA ARG A 599 -0.66 -22.33 33.81
C ARG A 599 -0.39 -21.28 32.75
N ALA A 600 -0.02 -20.07 33.17
CA ALA A 600 0.34 -19.01 32.24
C ALA A 600 1.71 -18.39 32.58
N TRP A 601 2.40 -17.92 31.54
CA TRP A 601 3.69 -17.20 31.63
C TRP A 601 3.67 -16.01 30.69
N GLU A 602 4.28 -14.90 31.10
CA GLU A 602 4.52 -13.78 30.18
C GLU A 602 5.54 -14.21 29.11
N THR A 603 5.33 -13.74 27.87
CA THR A 603 6.22 -14.02 26.75
C THR A 603 6.33 -12.79 25.83
N PHE A 604 7.17 -12.89 24.80
CA PHE A 604 7.36 -11.85 23.79
C PHE A 604 7.23 -12.43 22.40
N ARG A 605 6.62 -11.67 21.48
CA ARG A 605 6.53 -12.07 20.06
C ARG A 605 7.93 -12.16 19.46
N GLY A 606 8.30 -13.37 19.02
CA GLY A 606 9.63 -13.67 18.47
C GLY A 606 10.53 -14.52 19.38
N ASN A 607 10.14 -14.76 20.65
CA ASN A 607 10.84 -15.72 21.49
C ASN A 607 10.63 -17.16 20.98
N GLU A 608 11.65 -18.01 21.14
CA GLU A 608 11.51 -19.45 20.91
C GLU A 608 10.42 -20.05 21.80
N TRP A 609 9.65 -21.00 21.26
CA TRP A 609 8.52 -21.63 21.97
C TRP A 609 8.92 -22.42 23.23
N GLY A 610 10.22 -22.65 23.47
CA GLY A 610 10.75 -23.21 24.71
C GLY A 610 10.85 -22.20 25.87
N ASN A 611 10.94 -20.89 25.58
CA ASN A 611 11.17 -19.86 26.57
C ASN A 611 9.87 -19.52 27.34
N LYS A 612 9.66 -20.22 28.45
CA LYS A 612 8.64 -19.87 29.45
C LYS A 612 9.22 -18.77 30.34
N GLY A 613 8.82 -17.53 30.12
CA GLY A 613 9.25 -16.37 30.90
C GLY A 613 8.70 -16.40 32.33
N GLU A 614 8.56 -15.23 32.95
CA GLU A 614 8.01 -15.14 34.30
C GLU A 614 6.57 -15.69 34.35
N ALA A 615 6.25 -16.48 35.38
CA ALA A 615 4.92 -17.01 35.56
C ALA A 615 3.93 -15.84 35.76
N ALA A 616 2.84 -15.83 35.01
CA ALA A 616 1.82 -14.79 35.14
C ALA A 616 1.15 -14.95 36.51
N PRO A 617 1.13 -13.90 37.36
CA PRO A 617 0.58 -14.02 38.69
C PRO A 617 -0.93 -14.28 38.64
N GLU A 618 -1.44 -15.07 39.59
CA GLU A 618 -2.87 -15.26 39.78
C GLU A 618 -3.52 -13.92 40.15
N ALA A 619 -4.55 -13.55 39.40
CA ALA A 619 -5.33 -12.34 39.60
C ALA A 619 -6.42 -12.60 40.64
N ALA A 620 -6.61 -11.64 41.55
CA ALA A 620 -7.67 -11.63 42.57
C ALA A 620 -9.11 -11.46 42.01
N ALA A 621 -9.34 -11.83 40.75
CA ALA A 621 -10.67 -11.89 40.15
C ALA A 621 -11.50 -13.03 40.79
N ALA A 622 -12.81 -12.87 40.86
CA ALA A 622 -13.72 -13.76 41.60
C ALA A 622 -13.64 -15.25 41.22
N ASP A 623 -13.21 -15.56 40.00
CA ASP A 623 -13.15 -16.92 39.44
C ASP A 623 -11.73 -17.49 39.31
N GLY A 624 -10.68 -16.82 39.83
CA GLY A 624 -9.29 -17.27 39.76
C GLY A 624 -8.71 -17.26 38.34
N GLY A 625 -8.24 -16.10 37.88
CA GLY A 625 -7.67 -15.92 36.53
C GLY A 625 -6.17 -15.57 36.55
N PHE A 626 -5.56 -15.39 35.38
CA PHE A 626 -4.18 -14.89 35.24
C PHE A 626 -4.16 -13.39 34.93
N ALA A 627 -3.28 -12.64 35.60
CA ALA A 627 -3.13 -11.21 35.37
C ALA A 627 -2.41 -10.92 34.03
N VAL A 628 -3.00 -10.08 33.20
CA VAL A 628 -2.38 -9.56 31.97
C VAL A 628 -1.82 -8.17 32.25
N ARG A 629 -0.50 -8.02 32.08
CA ARG A 629 0.21 -6.77 32.36
C ARG A 629 -0.02 -5.74 31.24
N CYS A 630 -0.52 -4.55 31.60
CA CYS A 630 -0.55 -3.41 30.69
C CYS A 630 0.86 -2.84 30.53
N LEU A 631 1.28 -2.63 29.28
CA LEU A 631 2.62 -2.14 28.94
C LEU A 631 2.67 -0.61 28.73
N GLY A 632 1.51 0.06 28.64
CA GLY A 632 1.40 1.48 28.32
C GLY A 632 0.30 1.79 27.30
N SER A 633 -0.01 3.07 27.12
CA SER A 633 -0.82 3.54 26.00
C SER A 633 -0.08 3.32 24.67
N LYS A 634 -0.80 3.15 23.55
CA LYS A 634 -0.15 2.98 22.24
C LYS A 634 0.56 4.25 21.75
N VAL A 635 0.17 5.43 22.26
CA VAL A 635 0.89 6.69 22.06
C VAL A 635 2.30 6.61 22.67
N PHE A 636 2.44 6.05 23.88
CA PHE A 636 3.74 5.86 24.53
C PHE A 636 4.69 4.93 23.74
N PHE A 637 4.14 3.97 23.00
CA PHE A 637 4.91 3.11 22.09
C PHE A 637 5.32 3.80 20.79
N GLN A 638 4.53 4.76 20.29
CA GLN A 638 4.94 5.61 19.16
C GLN A 638 6.05 6.60 19.58
N GLU A 639 5.97 7.18 20.78
CA GLU A 639 6.98 8.14 21.27
C GLU A 639 8.32 7.50 21.64
N ARG A 640 8.34 6.24 22.07
CA ARG A 640 9.58 5.46 22.29
C ARG A 640 10.22 4.89 21.02
N GLY A 641 9.66 5.19 19.84
CA GLY A 641 10.31 4.98 18.54
C GLY A 641 11.53 5.87 18.27
N LYS A 642 12.04 6.60 19.28
CA LYS A 642 13.24 7.44 19.18
C LYS A 642 14.51 6.60 19.26
N PHE A 643 15.00 6.29 18.06
CA PHE A 643 16.31 5.77 17.68
C PHE A 643 17.44 6.01 18.70
N SER A 644 18.03 4.94 19.23
CA SER A 644 19.28 5.02 20.01
C SER A 644 20.47 4.78 19.09
N ILE A 645 21.36 5.78 18.97
CA ILE A 645 22.61 5.68 18.19
C ILE A 645 23.48 4.49 18.65
N PHE A 646 23.46 4.16 19.94
CA PHE A 646 24.19 3.02 20.49
C PHE A 646 23.58 1.65 20.15
N ALA A 647 22.33 1.58 19.66
CA ALA A 647 21.75 0.33 19.17
C ALA A 647 22.34 -0.09 17.82
N ILE A 648 22.76 0.88 16.99
CA ILE A 648 23.45 0.65 15.71
C ILE A 648 24.76 -0.12 15.94
N LEU A 649 25.52 0.27 16.97
CA LEU A 649 26.81 -0.34 17.33
C LEU A 649 26.69 -1.77 17.87
N LYS A 650 25.48 -2.22 18.23
CA LYS A 650 25.21 -3.63 18.59
C LYS A 650 24.97 -4.53 17.37
N ASN A 651 24.81 -3.96 16.17
CA ASN A 651 24.74 -4.76 14.95
C ASN A 651 26.17 -5.09 14.48
N PRO A 652 26.61 -6.36 14.52
CA PRO A 652 27.98 -6.71 14.18
C PRO A 652 28.35 -6.34 12.74
N MET A 653 27.39 -6.33 11.80
CA MET A 653 27.64 -5.92 10.41
C MET A 653 27.91 -4.42 10.29
N ILE A 654 27.26 -3.57 11.10
CA ILE A 654 27.50 -2.12 11.05
C ILE A 654 28.82 -1.77 11.77
N LEU A 655 29.15 -2.50 12.84
CA LEU A 655 30.47 -2.41 13.45
C LEU A 655 31.57 -2.84 12.46
N LEU A 656 31.36 -3.94 11.70
CA LEU A 656 32.27 -4.36 10.62
C LEU A 656 32.39 -3.30 9.52
N SER A 657 31.29 -2.66 9.13
CA SER A 657 31.29 -1.58 8.13
C SER A 657 32.05 -0.34 8.62
N LEU A 658 31.91 0.05 9.88
CA LEU A 658 32.65 1.18 10.47
C LEU A 658 34.14 0.87 10.65
N VAL A 659 34.49 -0.35 11.05
CA VAL A 659 35.89 -0.84 11.08
C VAL A 659 36.47 -0.86 9.66
N SER A 660 35.72 -1.35 8.68
CA SER A 660 36.12 -1.31 7.26
C SER A 660 36.32 0.12 6.78
N LEU A 661 35.45 1.06 7.13
CA LEU A 661 35.59 2.47 6.78
C LEU A 661 36.85 3.09 7.41
N GLY A 662 37.16 2.74 8.67
CA GLY A 662 38.40 3.13 9.34
C GLY A 662 39.65 2.55 8.66
N ILE A 663 39.60 1.30 8.20
CA ILE A 663 40.71 0.63 7.52
C ILE A 663 40.92 1.19 6.11
N PHE A 664 39.87 1.37 5.31
CA PHE A 664 39.97 1.78 3.91
C PHE A 664 40.08 3.31 3.71
N ILE A 665 39.58 4.14 4.64
CA ILE A 665 39.61 5.61 4.52
C ILE A 665 40.51 6.26 5.58
N GLY A 666 40.50 5.73 6.81
CA GLY A 666 41.30 6.27 7.92
C GLY A 666 42.78 5.89 7.85
N MET A 667 43.09 4.62 7.58
CA MET A 667 44.46 4.12 7.56
C MET A 667 45.36 4.81 6.52
N PRO A 668 44.93 5.06 5.26
CA PRO A 668 45.75 5.78 4.28
C PRO A 668 46.10 7.20 4.75
N LYS A 669 45.12 7.94 5.31
CA LYS A 669 45.35 9.26 5.88
C LYS A 669 46.24 9.27 7.11
N LEU A 670 46.24 8.21 7.91
CA LEU A 670 47.18 8.06 9.02
C LEU A 670 48.61 7.87 8.51
N VAL A 671 48.83 7.00 7.51
CA VAL A 671 50.15 6.75 6.90
C VAL A 671 50.68 7.97 6.13
N GLU A 672 49.81 8.78 5.52
CA GLU A 672 50.19 10.07 4.91
C GLU A 672 50.68 11.11 5.92
N ASN A 673 50.27 11.02 7.20
CA ASN A 673 50.62 11.96 8.26
C ASN A 673 51.60 11.39 9.30
N MET A 674 52.14 10.18 9.08
CA MET A 674 53.26 9.65 9.88
C MET A 674 54.55 10.38 9.53
N ASP A 675 55.45 10.53 10.52
CA ASP A 675 56.82 10.95 10.24
C ASP A 675 57.57 9.90 9.39
N PRO A 676 58.67 10.28 8.73
CA PRO A 676 59.36 9.39 7.79
C PRO A 676 59.96 8.14 8.44
N GLU A 677 60.30 8.16 9.73
CA GLU A 677 60.94 7.03 10.42
C GLU A 677 59.88 6.01 10.85
N MET A 678 58.78 6.46 11.50
CA MET A 678 57.61 5.60 11.78
C MET A 678 57.04 4.97 10.51
N ARG A 679 56.99 5.74 9.41
CA ARG A 679 56.46 5.23 8.14
C ARG A 679 57.35 4.14 7.54
N ALA A 680 58.67 4.27 7.64
CA ALA A 680 59.61 3.24 7.20
C ALA A 680 59.47 1.95 8.02
N GLU A 681 59.37 2.05 9.37
CA GLU A 681 59.12 0.89 10.23
C GLU A 681 57.76 0.21 9.92
N TRP A 682 56.70 1.00 9.70
CA TRP A 682 55.38 0.48 9.34
C TRP A 682 55.39 -0.25 7.98
N GLU A 683 56.03 0.33 6.96
CA GLU A 683 56.18 -0.28 5.64
C GLU A 683 57.06 -1.55 5.68
N GLU A 684 58.03 -1.64 6.60
CA GLU A 684 58.81 -2.85 6.81
C GLU A 684 58.01 -3.96 7.52
N GLN A 685 57.21 -3.62 8.54
CA GLN A 685 56.33 -4.59 9.20
C GLN A 685 55.29 -5.20 8.25
N GLN A 686 54.71 -4.42 7.33
CA GLN A 686 53.72 -4.93 6.37
C GLN A 686 54.29 -5.99 5.40
N LYS A 687 55.60 -6.00 5.14
CA LYS A 687 56.24 -7.05 4.31
C LYS A 687 56.18 -8.44 4.95
N SER A 688 56.00 -8.51 6.27
CA SER A 688 55.86 -9.77 7.02
C SER A 688 54.40 -10.17 7.31
N ASN A 689 53.44 -9.31 6.98
CA ASN A 689 52.03 -9.50 7.29
C ASN A 689 51.32 -10.35 6.19
N PRO A 690 50.81 -11.55 6.50
CA PRO A 690 50.21 -12.45 5.51
C PRO A 690 48.90 -11.94 4.89
N VAL A 691 48.33 -10.83 5.39
CA VAL A 691 47.13 -10.19 4.82
C VAL A 691 47.47 -9.17 3.72
N SER A 692 48.73 -8.70 3.62
CA SER A 692 49.12 -7.65 2.67
C SER A 692 48.96 -8.06 1.19
N SER A 693 49.13 -9.35 0.88
CA SER A 693 48.97 -9.90 -0.48
C SER A 693 47.52 -9.90 -1.00
N LEU A 694 46.52 -9.69 -0.13
CA LEU A 694 45.12 -9.53 -0.52
C LEU A 694 44.75 -8.09 -0.90
N MET A 695 45.58 -7.11 -0.51
CA MET A 695 45.30 -5.67 -0.67
C MET A 695 46.09 -5.02 -1.81
N SER A 696 47.17 -5.65 -2.28
CA SER A 696 47.93 -5.18 -3.44
C SER A 696 47.29 -5.66 -4.75
N GLY A 697 46.53 -4.79 -5.42
CA GLY A 697 45.93 -5.07 -6.72
C GLY A 697 46.97 -5.45 -7.78
N GLY A 698 46.97 -6.72 -8.21
CA GLY A 698 47.97 -7.26 -9.12
C GLY A 698 47.78 -6.86 -10.59
N GLN A 699 48.90 -6.75 -11.31
CA GLN A 699 48.93 -6.59 -12.77
C GLN A 699 48.25 -7.77 -13.50
N PRO A 700 47.69 -7.56 -14.71
CA PRO A 700 47.11 -8.65 -15.49
C PRO A 700 48.18 -9.63 -15.97
N GLY A 701 48.20 -10.85 -15.41
CA GLY A 701 49.08 -11.92 -15.90
C GLY A 701 49.44 -13.07 -14.96
N ALA A 702 49.14 -12.99 -13.66
CA ALA A 702 49.46 -14.05 -12.69
C ALA A 702 48.19 -14.61 -12.02
N ASN A 703 48.08 -15.94 -11.95
CA ASN A 703 46.97 -16.65 -11.30
C ASN A 703 47.43 -17.21 -9.93
N PRO A 704 47.05 -16.60 -8.79
CA PRO A 704 47.60 -16.95 -7.48
C PRO A 704 46.75 -17.97 -6.70
N MET A 705 45.62 -18.45 -7.22
CA MET A 705 44.74 -19.42 -6.53
C MET A 705 44.98 -20.87 -6.99
N GLY A 706 46.24 -21.32 -6.87
CA GLY A 706 46.62 -22.71 -7.18
C GLY A 706 46.52 -23.70 -6.01
N SER A 707 46.37 -23.23 -4.76
CA SER A 707 46.59 -24.09 -3.58
C SER A 707 45.85 -23.66 -2.30
N PHE A 708 44.63 -23.11 -2.40
CA PHE A 708 43.82 -22.81 -1.22
C PHE A 708 42.78 -23.93 -0.97
N ASP A 709 43.05 -24.79 0.03
CA ASP A 709 42.13 -25.87 0.40
C ASP A 709 41.02 -25.35 1.33
N MET A 710 39.86 -25.08 0.73
CA MET A 710 38.66 -24.62 1.43
C MET A 710 38.08 -25.66 2.40
N ALA A 711 38.36 -26.96 2.21
CA ALA A 711 37.78 -28.03 3.03
C ALA A 711 38.42 -28.07 4.43
N ALA A 712 39.73 -27.84 4.52
CA ALA A 712 40.44 -27.76 5.81
C ALA A 712 39.95 -26.58 6.66
N PHE A 713 39.66 -25.43 6.04
CA PHE A 713 39.18 -24.23 6.74
C PHE A 713 37.77 -24.40 7.34
N LEU A 714 36.87 -25.08 6.61
CA LEU A 714 35.49 -25.33 7.06
C LEU A 714 35.37 -26.44 8.11
N ALA A 715 36.40 -27.27 8.31
CA ALA A 715 36.37 -28.41 9.22
C ALA A 715 36.61 -28.07 10.71
N GLY A 716 37.02 -26.83 11.04
CA GLY A 716 37.00 -26.31 12.41
C GLY A 716 37.97 -26.99 13.40
N SER A 717 39.04 -27.65 12.95
CA SER A 717 40.06 -28.23 13.82
C SER A 717 41.00 -27.15 14.36
N GLY A 718 40.63 -26.52 15.48
CA GLY A 718 41.52 -25.63 16.22
C GLY A 718 42.64 -26.41 16.89
N ASP A 719 43.89 -26.16 16.48
CA ASP A 719 45.06 -26.82 17.06
C ASP A 719 45.36 -26.26 18.45
N LYS A 720 45.41 -27.16 19.45
CA LYS A 720 45.83 -26.81 20.82
C LYS A 720 47.31 -27.13 20.95
N GLY A 721 48.12 -26.11 21.12
CA GLY A 721 49.55 -26.31 21.36
C GLY A 721 49.82 -27.05 22.67
N GLU A 722 50.48 -28.20 22.57
CA GLU A 722 51.39 -28.72 23.60
C GLU A 722 52.74 -29.01 22.94
N GLY A 723 53.83 -28.73 23.65
CA GLY A 723 55.20 -28.84 23.12
C GLY A 723 55.90 -30.14 23.51
N ALA A 724 57.06 -30.36 22.89
CA ALA A 724 58.24 -31.12 23.37
C ALA A 724 58.98 -31.83 22.21
N SER A 725 60.26 -31.46 22.04
CA SER A 725 61.40 -32.31 21.63
C SER A 725 61.23 -33.43 20.57
N GLY A 726 62.06 -33.42 19.50
CA GLY A 726 62.24 -34.66 18.74
C GLY A 726 62.93 -34.65 17.37
N ASN A 727 64.15 -34.10 17.27
CA ASN A 727 65.26 -34.60 16.43
C ASN A 727 64.98 -35.46 15.14
N GLY A 728 65.30 -34.91 13.95
CA GLY A 728 66.05 -35.65 12.91
C GLY A 728 65.36 -36.04 11.58
N GLY A 729 66.08 -35.84 10.46
CA GLY A 729 66.13 -36.86 9.39
C GLY A 729 65.59 -36.58 7.97
N LYS A 730 66.37 -35.85 7.16
CA LYS A 730 66.80 -36.19 5.77
C LYS A 730 65.86 -36.91 4.75
N LYS A 731 65.87 -36.36 3.51
CA LYS A 731 65.48 -36.93 2.18
C LYS A 731 63.96 -37.04 1.92
N GLY A 732 63.42 -36.92 0.69
CA GLY A 732 64.02 -36.55 -0.59
C GLY A 732 63.60 -37.44 -1.79
N ALA A 733 62.58 -37.03 -2.56
CA ALA A 733 62.26 -37.42 -3.96
C ALA A 733 61.09 -36.51 -4.43
N LYS A 734 61.03 -35.86 -5.61
CA LYS A 734 61.16 -36.23 -7.04
C LYS A 734 59.97 -36.98 -7.67
N LYS A 735 59.41 -36.31 -8.70
CA LYS A 735 58.64 -36.76 -9.88
C LYS A 735 57.11 -36.84 -9.81
N ASN A 736 56.52 -36.18 -10.81
CA ASN A 736 55.43 -36.56 -11.73
C ASN A 736 54.16 -37.22 -11.12
N GLN A 737 52.97 -36.77 -11.46
CA GLN A 737 52.52 -36.51 -12.84
C GLN A 737 51.49 -35.37 -12.93
#